data_AF-A0A7C9FYZ0-F1
#
_entry.id   AF-A0A7C9FYZ0-F1
#
_cell.length_a   1.000
_cell.length_b   1.000
_cell.length_c   1.000
_cell.angle_alpha   90.00
_cell.angle_beta   90.00
_cell.angle_gamma   90.00
#
_symmetry.space_group_name_H-M   'P 1'
#
loop_
_entity.id
_entity.type
_entity.pdbx_description
1 polymer ?
#
loop_
_entity_poly.entity_id
_entity_poly.type
_entity_poly.pdbx_seq_one_letter_code
_entity_poly.pdbx_strand_id
1 'polypeptide(L)'
;MISLAPQSRRETHTLWVRILAFLISLYSFNSFAQNGAPCYKPLIGPGTTATAVQGSGITVGFTTGNGVENLNNGNTADYAEIASTLSLAADQGVSVTDSINTYPAGYYAGYVVELDNNQGTSARVLEGIQVQTYNNGTLAETRTFSNGLGTALLSDDSTRIYLTFKTTQPFDEIRLIRSTLVNLSVDNSLRIYYATAFDPACGTLDVNGICEDQIAGNQTVVNYNPGVLNALTTLEDPENIVDGDKSTFATLILPAGTNLVSSPPFVGVKSLQTIYPAGGRVGFVIQQAGGLLTTNVLGRLRIQTYLHGELQDSVRLNDNAVLVGATLLGGTDPAQKVSITTTLPYNEVRLVLAQNASVNVGTLRIYYAFESAASCTECNDLLTEGRAYPDASIVGDRTGGGLCGLATVNVNNAVRVTDADTTNFARINYTGTVGIGCEGSISVRTTSSAPYTVIPANAFAGFVISKNNTLADLALLGGLRIRTYLNGTLADDSDEAGISLVGLSLFTGGNARTKVGIRTTQPFDEIRITADFGVLSTFLTTDDLRVYYAFVQRDDDNDGVLDCNEVCGLGQDDSIDSDGDGTPDACDACSTANDKSASVDTDSDGLFNNCDPDSDNDGIPDVVEDTNNDGDPNNDDQDGDGIPNYLDLDSDNDGILDLYESGLTPAQISANDPDGNGVLNGQNPISVTTPRDTDGDGVPDYLDLDSDNDGIKDLTESGRTGLTDANNDGVVDGPDTDNDGVQNSADGAPTLFGSPGTGTIRNTDGDNSPDYRDLDSDNDGIKDLTESGITGATDANNDGVVDGPDADGDGIRDSVDSDDVIFGSPGVVVLTDTDSDTVPNYLDLDSDNDGIKDLYESGQTGFADTDGNGVLDTGAGTDDDNDGIQNSVDTEDGTFGSPGGPALKDTDSDTVPNYLDLDSDNDGIKDLYESGVPNPGAVDTDGNGVIDTGADTDKDGVQTSVDSNDNLFGSTDLAAPSIRMATTYRM
;
A
#
# COMPACT_ATOMS: atom_id res chain seq x y z
N MET A 1 74.44 -11.95 -9.22
CA MET A 1 73.99 -11.77 -7.83
C MET A 1 72.80 -10.83 -7.86
N ILE A 2 71.60 -11.37 -7.52
CA ILE A 2 70.54 -10.76 -6.67
C ILE A 2 70.02 -9.37 -7.13
N SER A 3 68.74 -9.04 -7.30
CA SER A 3 67.46 -9.73 -7.09
C SER A 3 66.30 -8.77 -7.48
N LEU A 4 65.23 -9.34 -8.04
CA LEU A 4 63.78 -9.03 -7.99
C LEU A 4 63.18 -7.65 -8.35
N ALA A 5 62.30 -7.73 -9.38
CA ALA A 5 60.93 -7.21 -9.55
C ALA A 5 60.62 -5.73 -9.94
N PRO A 6 59.83 -5.51 -11.02
CA PRO A 6 59.15 -4.25 -11.35
C PRO A 6 57.60 -4.37 -11.35
N GLN A 7 56.88 -3.35 -10.88
CA GLN A 7 55.46 -3.03 -11.17
C GLN A 7 55.14 -1.65 -10.53
N SER A 8 54.20 -0.82 -10.98
CA SER A 8 53.42 -0.68 -12.21
C SER A 8 52.76 0.73 -12.17
N ARG A 9 52.45 1.25 -13.36
CA ARG A 9 51.35 2.16 -13.76
C ARG A 9 50.90 3.31 -12.84
N ARG A 10 51.19 4.53 -13.31
CA ARG A 10 50.27 5.69 -13.21
C ARG A 10 49.35 5.66 -14.43
N GLU A 11 48.04 5.65 -14.17
CA GLU A 11 46.93 6.21 -14.97
C GLU A 11 45.65 5.36 -14.77
N THR A 12 44.98 5.52 -13.62
CA THR A 12 43.58 5.14 -13.36
C THR A 12 43.14 5.78 -12.04
N HIS A 13 42.96 7.11 -11.98
CA HIS A 13 42.43 7.76 -10.77
C HIS A 13 41.50 8.96 -11.05
N THR A 14 40.92 9.01 -12.26
CA THR A 14 39.93 10.04 -12.65
C THR A 14 38.65 9.45 -13.25
N LEU A 15 38.51 8.12 -13.32
CA LEU A 15 37.28 7.44 -13.72
C LEU A 15 36.47 6.95 -12.50
N TRP A 16 37.15 6.48 -11.44
CA TRP A 16 36.53 5.99 -10.21
C TRP A 16 35.87 7.06 -9.32
N VAL A 17 36.21 8.34 -9.50
CA VAL A 17 35.58 9.45 -8.75
C VAL A 17 34.33 9.99 -9.47
N ARG A 18 34.10 9.58 -10.73
CA ARG A 18 32.85 9.92 -11.46
C ARG A 18 31.83 8.78 -11.42
N ILE A 19 32.27 7.53 -11.27
CA ILE A 19 31.38 6.38 -11.04
C ILE A 19 30.86 6.40 -9.58
N LEU A 20 31.69 6.78 -8.61
CA LEU A 20 31.23 6.92 -7.21
C LEU A 20 30.36 8.18 -6.96
N ALA A 21 30.33 9.14 -7.88
CA ALA A 21 29.41 10.28 -7.82
C ALA A 21 28.09 10.03 -8.57
N PHE A 22 28.02 8.94 -9.33
CA PHE A 22 26.80 8.45 -10.01
C PHE A 22 26.09 7.37 -9.15
N LEU A 23 26.83 6.69 -8.27
CA LEU A 23 26.30 5.73 -7.29
C LEU A 23 25.93 6.34 -5.92
N ILE A 24 26.03 7.67 -5.76
CA ILE A 24 25.60 8.39 -4.53
C ILE A 24 24.42 9.34 -4.85
N SER A 25 23.96 9.41 -6.11
CA SER A 25 22.75 10.15 -6.49
C SER A 25 21.47 9.32 -6.50
N LEU A 26 21.53 8.05 -6.07
CA LEU A 26 20.37 7.15 -5.93
C LEU A 26 19.83 7.06 -4.49
N TYR A 27 20.39 7.82 -3.54
CA TYR A 27 19.77 7.99 -2.22
C TYR A 27 19.11 9.35 -2.13
N SER A 28 17.90 9.47 -2.70
CA SER A 28 16.86 10.42 -2.28
C SER A 28 15.55 9.95 -2.91
N PHE A 29 14.57 9.69 -2.06
CA PHE A 29 13.22 9.20 -2.33
C PHE A 29 13.13 7.69 -2.56
N ASN A 30 13.00 6.97 -1.44
CA ASN A 30 12.12 5.81 -1.43
C ASN A 30 10.73 6.36 -1.79
N SER A 31 10.26 6.09 -2.99
CA SER A 31 8.84 5.99 -3.26
C SER A 31 8.49 4.53 -2.99
N PHE A 32 8.16 4.23 -1.75
CA PHE A 32 7.52 2.97 -1.43
C PHE A 32 6.18 2.92 -2.17
N ALA A 33 5.93 1.80 -2.84
CA ALA A 33 4.69 1.50 -3.51
C ALA A 33 3.55 1.70 -2.51
N GLN A 34 2.53 2.47 -2.90
CA GLN A 34 1.33 2.61 -2.11
C GLN A 34 0.13 2.34 -3.00
N ASN A 35 -0.75 1.49 -2.49
CA ASN A 35 -2.06 1.21 -3.09
C ASN A 35 -2.76 2.50 -3.53
N GLY A 36 -2.96 2.65 -4.83
CA GLY A 36 -3.65 3.78 -5.47
C GLY A 36 -2.77 5.01 -5.75
N ALA A 37 -2.48 5.24 -7.03
CA ALA A 37 -1.71 6.38 -7.52
C ALA A 37 -2.19 7.76 -6.95
N PRO A 38 -1.30 8.61 -6.39
CA PRO A 38 -1.68 9.94 -5.91
C PRO A 38 -2.31 10.80 -7.01
N CYS A 39 -3.44 11.44 -6.70
CA CYS A 39 -4.20 12.25 -7.68
C CYS A 39 -3.37 13.33 -8.38
N TYR A 40 -2.38 13.90 -7.70
CA TYR A 40 -1.62 15.07 -8.18
C TYR A 40 -0.29 14.68 -8.86
N LYS A 41 -0.23 13.53 -9.55
CA LYS A 41 0.96 13.11 -10.32
C LYS A 41 1.31 14.14 -11.42
N PRO A 42 2.61 14.33 -11.72
CA PRO A 42 3.06 15.19 -12.81
C PRO A 42 2.69 14.58 -14.16
N LEU A 43 2.32 15.41 -15.13
CA LEU A 43 2.18 14.99 -16.52
C LEU A 43 3.56 14.77 -17.14
N ILE A 44 3.93 13.50 -17.32
CA ILE A 44 5.25 13.04 -17.80
C ILE A 44 5.11 11.91 -18.83
N GLY A 45 6.21 11.47 -19.44
CA GLY A 45 6.23 10.35 -20.38
C GLY A 45 6.36 10.73 -21.87
N PRO A 46 6.51 9.74 -22.76
CA PRO A 46 6.62 9.94 -24.20
C PRO A 46 5.47 10.79 -24.74
N GLY A 47 5.77 11.77 -25.59
CA GLY A 47 4.74 12.64 -26.17
C GLY A 47 4.28 13.82 -25.30
N THR A 48 4.74 13.94 -24.05
CA THR A 48 4.53 15.15 -23.24
C THR A 48 5.57 16.24 -23.54
N THR A 49 5.12 17.47 -23.76
CA THR A 49 6.00 18.62 -24.07
C THR A 49 5.66 19.85 -23.22
N ALA A 50 6.68 20.47 -22.63
CA ALA A 50 6.54 21.73 -21.90
C ALA A 50 7.07 22.92 -22.71
N THR A 51 6.29 24.02 -22.77
CA THR A 51 6.64 25.22 -23.54
C THR A 51 6.30 26.52 -22.80
N ALA A 52 7.03 27.60 -23.11
CA ALA A 52 6.72 28.93 -22.58
C ALA A 52 5.60 29.60 -23.37
N VAL A 53 4.63 30.20 -22.67
CA VAL A 53 3.54 31.00 -23.25
C VAL A 53 3.91 32.48 -23.15
N GLN A 54 4.04 33.17 -24.29
CA GLN A 54 4.30 34.61 -24.33
C GLN A 54 3.26 35.37 -25.17
N GLY A 55 2.65 36.40 -24.57
CA GLY A 55 1.82 37.38 -25.28
C GLY A 55 2.64 38.37 -26.12
N SER A 56 1.97 39.13 -26.99
CA SER A 56 2.56 40.05 -27.99
C SER A 56 3.25 41.32 -27.47
N GLY A 57 3.80 41.31 -26.25
CA GLY A 57 4.48 42.44 -25.59
C GLY A 57 6.01 42.31 -25.51
N ILE A 58 6.69 43.33 -24.95
CA ILE A 58 8.13 43.28 -24.67
C ILE A 58 8.32 42.69 -23.27
N THR A 59 9.02 41.56 -23.18
CA THR A 59 9.22 40.78 -21.95
C THR A 59 10.70 40.52 -21.70
N VAL A 60 11.17 40.72 -20.46
CA VAL A 60 12.42 40.15 -19.95
C VAL A 60 12.02 38.83 -19.28
N GLY A 61 12.27 37.72 -19.99
CA GLY A 61 11.78 36.39 -19.66
C GLY A 61 12.54 35.73 -18.50
N PHE A 62 11.91 34.67 -17.99
CA PHE A 62 12.44 33.59 -17.14
C PHE A 62 13.92 33.72 -16.77
N THR A 63 14.23 33.74 -15.48
CA THR A 63 15.61 33.79 -14.98
C THR A 63 16.38 32.58 -15.50
N THR A 64 17.55 32.81 -16.07
CA THR A 64 18.41 31.77 -16.66
C THR A 64 18.81 30.75 -15.60
N GLY A 65 18.42 29.48 -15.78
CA GLY A 65 18.81 28.35 -14.93
C GLY A 65 17.69 27.35 -14.64
N ASN A 66 16.43 27.78 -14.65
CA ASN A 66 15.23 26.98 -14.30
C ASN A 66 14.18 27.10 -15.42
N GLY A 67 14.36 26.35 -16.50
CA GLY A 67 13.56 26.45 -17.72
C GLY A 67 12.24 25.66 -17.69
N VAL A 68 11.41 25.83 -18.71
CA VAL A 68 10.08 25.19 -18.81
C VAL A 68 10.17 23.68 -18.99
N GLU A 69 11.32 23.17 -19.43
CA GLU A 69 11.65 21.75 -19.54
C GLU A 69 11.64 21.01 -18.19
N ASN A 70 11.73 21.73 -17.07
CA ASN A 70 11.60 21.14 -15.74
C ASN A 70 10.18 20.66 -15.43
N LEU A 71 9.17 21.13 -16.18
CA LEU A 71 7.77 20.84 -15.89
C LEU A 71 7.31 19.43 -16.30
N ASN A 72 8.12 18.73 -17.09
CA ASN A 72 7.79 17.40 -17.65
C ASN A 72 8.98 16.42 -17.57
N ASN A 73 9.93 16.65 -16.66
CA ASN A 73 11.17 15.86 -16.56
C ASN A 73 11.11 14.68 -15.56
N GLY A 74 9.95 14.43 -14.94
CA GLY A 74 9.80 13.39 -13.90
C GLY A 74 10.16 13.83 -12.49
N ASN A 75 11.00 14.86 -12.32
CA ASN A 75 11.43 15.33 -11.01
C ASN A 75 10.46 16.36 -10.43
N THR A 76 9.65 15.93 -9.46
CA THR A 76 8.62 16.78 -8.82
C THR A 76 9.18 17.90 -7.93
N ALA A 77 10.50 17.93 -7.69
CA ALA A 77 11.19 19.01 -6.98
C ALA A 77 11.74 20.09 -7.92
N ASP A 78 11.89 19.79 -9.21
CA ASP A 78 12.30 20.78 -10.20
C ASP A 78 11.17 21.75 -10.52
N TYR A 79 11.53 22.99 -10.85
CA TYR A 79 10.54 24.02 -11.15
C TYR A 79 10.98 24.94 -12.28
N ALA A 80 10.00 25.51 -12.97
CA ALA A 80 10.14 26.68 -13.81
C ALA A 80 9.81 27.94 -12.99
N GLU A 81 10.53 29.04 -13.21
CA GLU A 81 10.35 30.27 -12.41
C GLU A 81 9.93 31.47 -13.25
N ILE A 82 8.80 32.08 -12.91
CA ILE A 82 8.37 33.36 -13.47
C ILE A 82 8.78 34.50 -12.52
N ALA A 83 9.94 35.12 -12.79
CA ALA A 83 10.42 36.30 -12.08
C ALA A 83 9.84 37.61 -12.67
N SER A 84 9.35 38.49 -11.81
CA SER A 84 8.72 39.76 -12.23
C SER A 84 9.76 40.87 -12.43
N THR A 85 10.30 41.01 -13.65
CA THR A 85 11.04 42.22 -14.04
C THR A 85 10.28 42.99 -15.13
N LEU A 86 9.67 44.11 -14.76
CA LEU A 86 9.12 45.17 -15.64
C LEU A 86 8.51 44.66 -16.98
N SER A 87 7.33 44.03 -16.92
CA SER A 87 6.55 43.69 -18.12
C SER A 87 5.48 44.76 -18.41
N LEU A 88 5.47 45.29 -19.64
CA LEU A 88 4.37 46.10 -20.15
C LEU A 88 3.35 45.16 -20.82
N ALA A 89 2.25 44.87 -20.12
CA ALA A 89 1.03 44.25 -20.67
C ALA A 89 1.28 43.04 -21.59
N ALA A 90 2.05 42.05 -21.12
CA ALA A 90 2.22 40.76 -21.78
C ALA A 90 1.72 39.66 -20.84
N ASP A 91 0.88 38.77 -21.35
CA ASP A 91 0.56 37.52 -20.67
C ASP A 91 1.84 36.65 -20.65
N GLN A 92 2.22 36.16 -19.48
CA GLN A 92 3.34 35.25 -19.29
C GLN A 92 2.84 33.96 -18.68
N GLY A 93 3.36 32.83 -19.13
CA GLY A 93 2.90 31.54 -18.65
C GLY A 93 3.73 30.38 -19.14
N VAL A 94 3.26 29.19 -18.79
CA VAL A 94 3.80 27.90 -19.24
C VAL A 94 2.66 27.04 -19.76
N SER A 95 3.01 26.11 -20.64
CA SER A 95 2.10 25.13 -21.22
C SER A 95 2.71 23.74 -21.09
N VAL A 96 1.91 22.74 -20.77
CA VAL A 96 2.24 21.32 -20.87
C VAL A 96 1.19 20.68 -21.79
N THR A 97 1.66 19.99 -22.82
CA THR A 97 0.84 19.32 -23.83
C THR A 97 1.16 17.84 -23.86
N ASP A 98 0.15 16.99 -23.82
CA ASP A 98 0.24 15.56 -24.08
C ASP A 98 -0.21 15.32 -25.53
N SER A 99 0.66 14.74 -26.35
CA SER A 99 0.37 14.46 -27.77
C SER A 99 -0.14 13.05 -28.04
N ILE A 100 -0.15 12.19 -27.02
CA ILE A 100 -0.65 10.81 -27.09
C ILE A 100 -2.06 10.76 -26.50
N ASN A 101 -2.26 11.36 -25.32
CA ASN A 101 -3.52 11.25 -24.59
C ASN A 101 -4.42 12.47 -24.76
N THR A 102 -5.73 12.23 -24.79
CA THR A 102 -6.75 13.28 -24.65
C THR A 102 -7.61 12.97 -23.44
N TYR A 103 -7.55 13.83 -22.43
CA TYR A 103 -8.31 13.67 -21.20
C TYR A 103 -9.80 13.99 -21.42
N PRO A 104 -10.72 13.17 -20.91
CA PRO A 104 -12.14 13.37 -21.11
C PRO A 104 -12.70 14.52 -20.27
N ALA A 105 -13.92 14.96 -20.60
CA ALA A 105 -14.65 15.91 -19.78
C ALA A 105 -14.94 15.32 -18.40
N GLY A 106 -14.73 16.12 -17.34
CA GLY A 106 -14.95 15.70 -15.97
C GLY A 106 -13.65 15.51 -15.19
N TYR A 107 -12.51 15.41 -15.86
CA TYR A 107 -11.19 15.37 -15.24
C TYR A 107 -10.85 16.66 -14.51
N TYR A 108 -9.93 16.61 -13.56
CA TYR A 108 -9.31 17.79 -12.99
C TYR A 108 -8.07 18.15 -13.79
N ALA A 109 -7.85 19.45 -14.01
CA ALA A 109 -6.68 19.96 -14.72
C ALA A 109 -6.09 21.14 -13.94
N GLY A 110 -4.75 21.21 -13.86
CA GLY A 110 -4.11 22.29 -13.12
C GLY A 110 -2.59 22.27 -13.09
N TYR A 111 -2.05 23.06 -12.17
CA TYR A 111 -0.62 23.19 -11.91
C TYR A 111 -0.35 23.20 -10.40
N VAL A 112 0.81 22.67 -10.01
CA VAL A 112 1.39 22.82 -8.68
C VAL A 112 2.42 23.94 -8.69
N VAL A 113 2.26 24.93 -7.81
CA VAL A 113 3.07 26.17 -7.83
C VAL A 113 3.50 26.59 -6.42
N GLU A 114 4.58 27.35 -6.28
CA GLU A 114 5.01 27.93 -5.00
C GLU A 114 5.27 29.44 -5.17
N LEU A 115 4.96 30.20 -4.11
CA LEU A 115 5.30 31.61 -4.02
C LEU A 115 6.62 31.75 -3.24
N ASP A 116 7.65 32.38 -3.84
CA ASP A 116 8.86 32.72 -3.08
C ASP A 116 8.52 33.84 -2.08
N ASN A 117 8.53 33.48 -0.79
CA ASN A 117 7.95 34.27 0.31
C ASN A 117 8.99 34.99 1.18
N ASN A 118 10.18 35.28 0.65
CA ASN A 118 11.28 35.87 1.42
C ASN A 118 10.98 37.17 2.20
N GLN A 119 9.80 37.83 2.09
CA GLN A 119 9.50 39.12 2.74
C GLN A 119 8.07 39.33 3.29
N GLY A 120 7.24 38.29 3.52
CA GLY A 120 6.02 38.43 4.33
C GLY A 120 4.88 39.32 3.78
N THR A 121 4.83 39.59 2.47
CA THR A 121 3.73 40.36 1.84
C THR A 121 3.08 39.58 0.69
N SER A 122 2.20 38.63 1.02
CA SER A 122 1.65 37.62 0.08
C SER A 122 0.37 38.03 -0.66
N ALA A 123 -0.24 39.18 -0.35
CA ALA A 123 -1.64 39.45 -0.71
C ALA A 123 -1.93 39.85 -2.17
N ARG A 124 -0.93 39.93 -3.07
CA ARG A 124 -1.11 40.44 -4.44
C ARG A 124 -0.52 39.58 -5.57
N VAL A 125 0.12 38.46 -5.26
CA VAL A 125 0.86 37.69 -6.29
C VAL A 125 -0.05 36.78 -7.12
N LEU A 126 -1.10 36.21 -6.50
CA LEU A 126 -2.06 35.28 -7.13
C LEU A 126 -3.20 35.96 -7.89
N GLU A 127 -3.29 37.30 -7.87
CA GLU A 127 -4.34 38.04 -8.57
C GLU A 127 -4.12 37.96 -10.09
N GLY A 128 -5.08 37.35 -10.81
CA GLY A 128 -5.03 37.24 -12.27
C GLY A 128 -4.30 36.02 -12.82
N ILE A 129 -4.03 35.00 -11.99
CA ILE A 129 -3.60 33.68 -12.48
C ILE A 129 -4.79 32.97 -13.13
N GLN A 130 -4.57 32.43 -14.31
CA GLN A 130 -5.53 31.66 -15.08
C GLN A 130 -4.95 30.29 -15.39
N VAL A 131 -5.73 29.24 -15.17
CA VAL A 131 -5.46 27.93 -15.78
C VAL A 131 -6.41 27.78 -16.95
N GLN A 132 -5.87 27.44 -18.10
CA GLN A 132 -6.62 27.25 -19.35
C GLN A 132 -6.36 25.84 -19.86
N THR A 133 -7.40 25.19 -20.36
CA THR A 133 -7.27 23.90 -21.04
C THR A 133 -7.51 24.09 -22.52
N TYR A 134 -6.83 23.30 -23.34
CA TYR A 134 -6.91 23.31 -24.79
C TYR A 134 -7.15 21.89 -25.29
N ASN A 135 -7.81 21.78 -26.44
CA ASN A 135 -8.01 20.52 -27.16
C ASN A 135 -7.58 20.73 -28.61
N ASN A 136 -6.56 20.02 -29.06
CA ASN A 136 -5.97 20.14 -30.38
C ASN A 136 -5.65 21.61 -30.73
N GLY A 137 -5.08 22.34 -29.76
CA GLY A 137 -4.72 23.76 -29.88
C GLY A 137 -5.89 24.75 -29.87
N THR A 138 -7.13 24.30 -29.67
CA THR A 138 -8.31 25.17 -29.48
C THR A 138 -8.61 25.35 -27.99
N LEU A 139 -8.80 26.59 -27.53
CA LEU A 139 -9.14 26.86 -26.12
C LEU A 139 -10.45 26.15 -25.75
N ALA A 140 -10.37 25.20 -24.82
CA ALA A 140 -11.51 24.48 -24.29
C ALA A 140 -12.15 25.28 -23.14
N GLU A 141 -11.39 25.55 -22.07
CA GLU A 141 -11.91 26.22 -20.87
C GLU A 141 -10.88 27.16 -20.23
N THR A 142 -11.36 28.08 -19.38
CA THR A 142 -10.52 28.99 -18.59
C THR A 142 -11.08 29.10 -17.19
N ARG A 143 -10.25 28.86 -16.18
CA ARG A 143 -10.50 29.23 -14.79
C ARG A 143 -9.57 30.34 -14.37
N THR A 144 -10.14 31.37 -13.76
CA THR A 144 -9.38 32.45 -13.15
C THR A 144 -9.37 32.26 -11.64
N PHE A 145 -8.17 32.15 -11.10
CA PHE A 145 -7.89 32.06 -9.68
C PHE A 145 -7.71 33.49 -9.13
N SER A 146 -8.28 33.77 -7.96
CA SER A 146 -8.22 35.07 -7.28
C SER A 146 -7.88 34.88 -5.80
N ASN A 147 -7.60 35.97 -5.06
CA ASN A 147 -7.03 36.01 -3.69
C ASN A 147 -7.85 35.32 -2.55
N GLY A 148 -8.72 34.36 -2.87
CA GLY A 148 -9.39 33.44 -1.96
C GLY A 148 -8.81 32.02 -1.90
N LEU A 149 -7.74 31.74 -2.65
CA LEU A 149 -7.01 30.47 -2.58
C LEU A 149 -5.93 30.60 -1.52
N GLY A 150 -5.84 29.63 -0.61
CA GLY A 150 -4.74 29.57 0.35
C GLY A 150 -3.45 29.12 -0.31
N THR A 151 -2.34 29.36 0.36
CA THR A 151 -1.03 28.79 0.10
C THR A 151 -0.94 27.47 0.86
N ALA A 152 -0.79 26.33 0.17
CA ALA A 152 -0.53 25.07 0.85
C ALA A 152 0.97 24.93 1.21
N LEU A 153 1.25 24.26 2.32
CA LEU A 153 2.58 23.88 2.79
C LEU A 153 2.64 22.36 2.83
N LEU A 154 3.62 21.78 2.17
CA LEU A 154 3.98 20.39 2.34
C LEU A 154 4.71 20.22 3.70
N SER A 155 4.73 19.00 4.22
CA SER A 155 5.49 18.58 5.40
C SER A 155 7.02 18.64 5.22
N ASP A 156 7.52 18.99 4.03
CA ASP A 156 8.95 19.05 3.65
C ASP A 156 9.56 20.47 3.63
N ASP A 157 9.00 21.43 4.38
CA ASP A 157 9.31 22.87 4.35
C ASP A 157 8.89 23.64 3.06
N SER A 158 8.28 23.01 2.04
CA SER A 158 7.90 23.69 0.78
C SER A 158 6.46 24.22 0.76
N THR A 159 6.22 25.45 0.26
CA THR A 159 4.88 26.08 0.27
C THR A 159 4.11 25.89 -1.05
N ARG A 160 3.81 24.63 -1.43
CA ARG A 160 3.14 24.31 -2.71
C ARG A 160 1.63 24.58 -2.71
N ILE A 161 1.10 25.14 -3.79
CA ILE A 161 -0.28 25.53 -4.04
C ILE A 161 -0.83 24.73 -5.22
N TYR A 162 -1.97 24.08 -5.02
CA TYR A 162 -2.64 23.26 -6.03
C TYR A 162 -3.71 24.08 -6.76
N LEU A 163 -3.42 24.48 -8.00
CA LEU A 163 -4.31 25.26 -8.85
C LEU A 163 -5.06 24.37 -9.82
N THR A 164 -6.02 23.57 -9.32
CA THR A 164 -6.79 22.61 -10.12
C THR A 164 -8.26 23.00 -10.24
N PHE A 165 -8.92 22.55 -11.30
CA PHE A 165 -10.36 22.67 -11.46
C PHE A 165 -10.95 21.51 -12.26
N LYS A 166 -12.24 21.21 -12.01
CA LYS A 166 -12.98 20.22 -12.79
C LYS A 166 -13.34 20.76 -14.17
N THR A 167 -12.87 20.08 -15.20
CA THR A 167 -13.16 20.38 -16.61
C THR A 167 -14.58 19.92 -16.96
N THR A 168 -15.20 20.62 -17.90
CA THR A 168 -16.48 20.26 -18.53
C THR A 168 -16.33 19.87 -20.00
N GLN A 169 -15.12 19.99 -20.55
CA GLN A 169 -14.75 19.64 -21.91
C GLN A 169 -13.43 18.85 -21.95
N PRO A 170 -13.24 17.96 -22.94
CA PRO A 170 -11.99 17.21 -23.11
C PRO A 170 -10.82 18.12 -23.48
N PHE A 171 -9.60 17.75 -23.10
CA PHE A 171 -8.38 18.54 -23.31
C PHE A 171 -7.13 17.67 -23.49
N ASP A 172 -6.11 18.21 -24.16
CA ASP A 172 -4.78 17.61 -24.38
C ASP A 172 -3.64 18.57 -23.95
N GLU A 173 -3.97 19.81 -23.57
CA GLU A 173 -2.99 20.82 -23.17
C GLU A 173 -3.52 21.66 -21.99
N ILE A 174 -2.65 21.92 -21.00
CA ILE A 174 -2.94 22.77 -19.84
C ILE A 174 -1.97 23.95 -19.83
N ARG A 175 -2.47 25.18 -19.75
CA ARG A 175 -1.68 26.42 -19.66
C ARG A 175 -1.89 27.14 -18.34
N LEU A 176 -0.81 27.57 -17.69
CA LEU A 176 -0.85 28.50 -16.57
C LEU A 176 -0.45 29.89 -17.08
N ILE A 177 -1.35 30.88 -16.98
CA ILE A 177 -1.16 32.22 -17.51
C ILE A 177 -1.35 33.25 -16.39
N ARG A 178 -0.44 34.22 -16.31
CA ARG A 178 -0.57 35.39 -15.43
C ARG A 178 -0.89 36.64 -16.25
N SER A 179 -2.11 37.17 -16.10
CA SER A 179 -2.54 38.38 -16.83
C SER A 179 -2.28 39.64 -16.01
N THR A 180 -1.50 40.59 -16.55
CA THR A 180 -1.09 41.81 -15.82
C THR A 180 -1.77 43.09 -16.33
N LEU A 181 -2.56 43.75 -15.48
CA LEU A 181 -3.06 45.12 -15.67
C LEU A 181 -2.29 46.09 -14.76
N VAL A 182 -1.15 46.60 -15.22
CA VAL A 182 -0.39 47.77 -14.69
C VAL A 182 -0.36 47.95 -13.15
N ASN A 183 0.70 47.50 -12.46
CA ASN A 183 1.79 48.31 -11.85
C ASN A 183 2.48 47.61 -10.64
N LEU A 184 3.83 47.63 -10.68
CA LEU A 184 4.83 47.72 -9.59
C LEU A 184 4.53 47.07 -8.23
N SER A 185 5.00 45.83 -8.05
CA SER A 185 5.68 45.39 -6.83
C SER A 185 6.90 44.56 -7.24
N VAL A 186 8.05 44.92 -6.68
CA VAL A 186 9.34 44.23 -6.81
C VAL A 186 9.40 43.12 -5.74
N ASP A 187 10.07 42.02 -6.09
CA ASP A 187 10.59 40.95 -5.20
C ASP A 187 9.70 39.72 -4.92
N ASN A 188 8.86 39.27 -5.86
CA ASN A 188 8.25 37.93 -5.79
C ASN A 188 8.37 37.18 -7.13
N SER A 189 8.84 35.93 -7.06
CA SER A 189 8.79 34.95 -8.14
C SER A 189 7.73 33.88 -7.86
N LEU A 190 7.16 33.35 -8.95
CA LEU A 190 6.27 32.18 -8.91
C LEU A 190 7.06 30.99 -9.44
N ARG A 191 7.31 30.00 -8.58
CA ARG A 191 7.87 28.71 -8.97
C ARG A 191 6.71 27.81 -9.41
N ILE A 192 6.89 27.08 -10.50
CA ILE A 192 5.89 26.21 -11.11
C ILE A 192 6.55 24.86 -11.24
N TYR A 193 6.01 23.83 -10.59
CA TYR A 193 6.67 22.54 -10.51
C TYR A 193 6.25 21.65 -11.68
N TYR A 194 4.95 21.38 -11.82
CA TYR A 194 4.44 20.54 -12.88
C TYR A 194 2.95 20.80 -13.15
N ALA A 195 2.49 20.39 -14.33
CA ALA A 195 1.08 20.28 -14.66
C ALA A 195 0.53 18.93 -14.19
N THR A 196 -0.77 18.87 -13.90
CA THR A 196 -1.44 17.64 -13.45
C THR A 196 -2.81 17.53 -14.09
N ALA A 197 -3.19 16.30 -14.49
CA ALA A 197 -4.52 15.93 -14.94
C ALA A 197 -4.92 14.58 -14.32
N PHE A 198 -6.12 14.49 -13.74
CA PHE A 198 -6.56 13.28 -13.05
C PHE A 198 -8.07 13.07 -13.07
N ASP A 199 -8.48 11.81 -12.94
CA ASP A 199 -9.88 11.39 -12.85
C ASP A 199 -10.48 11.80 -11.48
N PRO A 200 -11.74 12.26 -11.39
CA PRO A 200 -12.42 12.47 -10.12
C PRO A 200 -12.51 11.24 -9.19
N ALA A 201 -12.30 10.03 -9.72
CA ALA A 201 -12.26 8.79 -8.95
C ALA A 201 -10.85 8.47 -8.41
N CYS A 202 -9.83 9.30 -8.68
CA CYS A 202 -8.50 9.11 -8.12
C CYS A 202 -8.52 9.22 -6.59
N GLY A 203 -7.50 8.63 -5.96
CA GLY A 203 -7.31 8.67 -4.52
C GLY A 203 -7.93 7.46 -3.80
N THR A 204 -7.39 7.14 -2.64
CA THR A 204 -7.83 6.03 -1.81
C THR A 204 -8.99 6.46 -0.92
N LEU A 205 -10.02 5.63 -0.80
CA LEU A 205 -11.09 5.89 0.16
C LEU A 205 -10.61 5.46 1.54
N ASP A 206 -10.67 6.36 2.51
CA ASP A 206 -10.43 6.01 3.91
C ASP A 206 -11.52 5.05 4.41
N VAL A 207 -11.07 3.86 4.82
CA VAL A 207 -11.92 2.77 5.32
C VAL A 207 -11.43 2.17 6.64
N ASN A 208 -10.35 2.69 7.23
CA ASN A 208 -9.75 2.14 8.45
C ASN A 208 -10.73 2.17 9.65
N GLY A 209 -11.70 3.10 9.63
CA GLY A 209 -12.74 3.21 10.65
C GLY A 209 -12.22 3.70 12.01
N ILE A 210 -11.00 4.21 12.07
CA ILE A 210 -10.32 4.67 13.28
C ILE A 210 -11.03 5.91 13.83
N CYS A 211 -11.11 6.01 15.16
CA CYS A 211 -11.82 7.10 15.81
C CYS A 211 -10.86 8.21 16.21
N GLU A 212 -11.16 9.43 15.77
CA GLU A 212 -10.31 10.60 16.03
C GLU A 212 -8.93 10.53 15.38
N ASP A 213 -8.86 9.83 14.24
CA ASP A 213 -7.69 9.70 13.38
C ASP A 213 -7.18 11.07 12.94
N GLN A 214 -5.86 11.28 13.05
CA GLN A 214 -5.22 12.52 12.69
C GLN A 214 -5.09 12.62 11.16
N ILE A 215 -5.33 13.82 10.62
CA ILE A 215 -5.02 14.10 9.23
C ILE A 215 -3.59 14.66 9.20
N ALA A 216 -2.60 13.76 9.18
CA ALA A 216 -1.16 14.07 9.23
C ALA A 216 -0.37 13.25 8.20
N GLY A 217 0.95 13.45 8.17
CA GLY A 217 1.88 12.64 7.37
C GLY A 217 2.42 13.27 6.10
N ASN A 218 3.29 12.52 5.42
CA ASN A 218 3.98 12.93 4.19
C ASN A 218 3.04 13.21 3.00
N GLN A 219 1.79 12.75 3.04
CA GLN A 219 0.76 13.01 2.03
C GLN A 219 -0.26 14.08 2.40
N THR A 220 -0.03 14.77 3.50
CA THR A 220 -0.92 15.85 3.95
C THR A 220 -0.22 17.20 3.92
N VAL A 221 -1.02 18.24 3.64
CA VAL A 221 -0.51 19.58 3.40
C VAL A 221 -1.36 20.62 4.12
N VAL A 222 -0.71 21.66 4.66
CA VAL A 222 -1.36 22.75 5.39
C VAL A 222 -1.70 23.89 4.45
N ASN A 223 -2.98 24.09 4.15
CA ASN A 223 -3.47 25.18 3.31
C ASN A 223 -3.86 26.43 4.10
N TYR A 224 -3.13 27.53 3.93
CA TYR A 224 -3.32 28.76 4.70
C TYR A 224 -3.63 29.99 3.84
N ASN A 225 -4.61 30.80 4.21
CA ASN A 225 -4.86 32.11 3.61
C ASN A 225 -4.84 33.22 4.67
N PRO A 226 -3.92 34.22 4.57
CA PRO A 226 -3.86 35.35 5.52
C PRO A 226 -4.92 36.44 5.27
N GLY A 227 -5.61 36.44 4.12
CA GLY A 227 -6.58 37.45 3.69
C GLY A 227 -5.96 38.68 2.99
N VAL A 228 -6.77 39.39 2.17
CA VAL A 228 -6.31 40.38 1.16
C VAL A 228 -5.70 41.68 1.70
N LEU A 229 -5.77 41.95 3.01
CA LEU A 229 -5.34 43.23 3.60
C LEU A 229 -4.49 43.09 4.89
N ASN A 230 -4.16 41.86 5.29
CA ASN A 230 -3.49 41.61 6.57
C ASN A 230 -2.04 41.19 6.37
N ALA A 231 -1.15 42.15 6.10
CA ALA A 231 0.31 41.95 6.15
C ALA A 231 0.85 41.66 7.57
N LEU A 232 -0.03 41.42 8.55
CA LEU A 232 0.29 41.19 9.96
C LEU A 232 -0.43 39.95 10.51
N THR A 233 -1.24 39.25 9.70
CA THR A 233 -1.76 37.93 10.06
C THR A 233 -0.72 36.91 9.64
N THR A 234 -0.18 36.19 10.61
CA THR A 234 0.89 35.20 10.42
C THR A 234 0.43 33.87 10.96
N LEU A 235 0.87 32.81 10.30
CA LEU A 235 0.84 31.45 10.81
C LEU A 235 2.30 31.07 11.07
N GLU A 236 2.62 30.84 12.33
CA GLU A 236 3.94 30.38 12.78
C GLU A 236 3.88 28.87 12.98
N ASP A 237 4.95 28.18 12.58
CA ASP A 237 5.14 26.73 12.67
C ASP A 237 3.96 25.90 12.08
N PRO A 238 3.50 26.21 10.85
CA PRO A 238 2.39 25.50 10.19
C PRO A 238 2.58 23.98 10.07
N GLU A 239 3.82 23.51 9.91
CA GLU A 239 4.19 22.09 9.80
C GLU A 239 3.67 21.26 10.98
N ASN A 240 3.61 21.84 12.18
CA ASN A 240 3.11 21.21 13.41
C ASN A 240 1.62 20.82 13.36
N ILE A 241 0.88 21.15 12.29
CA ILE A 241 -0.53 20.73 12.14
C ILE A 241 -0.65 19.32 11.57
N VAL A 242 0.36 18.89 10.82
CA VAL A 242 0.38 17.67 10.00
C VAL A 242 1.60 16.78 10.30
N ASP A 243 2.33 17.06 11.37
CA ASP A 243 3.56 16.37 11.77
C ASP A 243 3.33 15.05 12.52
N GLY A 244 2.07 14.69 12.78
CA GLY A 244 1.74 13.46 13.51
C GLY A 244 1.82 13.57 15.03
N ASP A 245 2.31 14.69 15.58
CA ASP A 245 2.47 14.88 17.03
C ASP A 245 1.26 15.65 17.58
N LYS A 246 0.43 14.98 18.39
CA LYS A 246 -0.78 15.60 18.98
C LYS A 246 -0.47 16.71 19.99
N SER A 247 0.79 16.89 20.39
CA SER A 247 1.26 17.85 21.40
C SER A 247 1.85 19.14 20.83
N THR A 248 2.27 19.15 19.57
CA THR A 248 2.79 20.34 18.87
C THR A 248 1.62 21.20 18.35
N PHE A 249 1.92 22.46 17.98
CA PHE A 249 0.89 23.35 17.44
C PHE A 249 1.47 24.45 16.56
N ALA A 250 0.66 24.89 15.59
CA ALA A 250 0.86 26.13 14.86
C ALA A 250 0.20 27.31 15.58
N THR A 251 0.77 28.51 15.43
CA THR A 251 0.25 29.74 16.04
C THR A 251 -0.30 30.70 15.00
N LEU A 252 -1.62 30.88 14.99
CA LEU A 252 -2.32 31.87 14.17
C LEU A 252 -2.47 33.20 14.93
N ILE A 253 -1.81 34.25 14.43
CA ILE A 253 -1.83 35.59 15.03
C ILE A 253 -2.78 36.51 14.27
N LEU A 254 -3.75 37.09 14.99
CA LEU A 254 -4.76 38.02 14.43
C LEU A 254 -4.66 39.41 15.09
N PRO A 255 -4.09 40.41 14.41
CA PRO A 255 -3.93 41.75 14.96
C PRO A 255 -5.27 42.46 15.25
N ALA A 256 -5.30 43.28 16.29
CA ALA A 256 -6.48 44.08 16.65
C ALA A 256 -6.80 45.16 15.58
N GLY A 257 -8.07 45.29 15.18
CA GLY A 257 -8.56 46.43 14.41
C GLY A 257 -8.44 46.32 12.88
N THR A 258 -8.20 45.12 12.36
CA THR A 258 -8.13 44.84 10.92
C THR A 258 -9.52 44.84 10.28
N ASN A 259 -9.78 45.80 9.38
CA ASN A 259 -10.93 45.76 8.46
C ASN A 259 -10.49 45.00 7.21
N LEU A 260 -10.89 43.74 7.08
CA LEU A 260 -10.66 42.97 5.87
C LEU A 260 -11.86 43.13 4.93
N VAL A 261 -11.59 43.42 3.66
CA VAL A 261 -12.58 43.35 2.58
C VAL A 261 -12.10 42.27 1.61
N SER A 262 -13.04 41.39 1.21
CA SER A 262 -13.04 40.41 0.10
C SER A 262 -12.61 38.94 0.31
N SER A 263 -11.80 38.55 1.30
CA SER A 263 -11.52 37.11 1.58
C SER A 263 -11.27 36.84 3.08
N PRO A 264 -11.98 35.87 3.72
CA PRO A 264 -11.74 35.51 5.12
C PRO A 264 -10.45 34.68 5.27
N PRO A 265 -9.65 34.90 6.34
CA PRO A 265 -8.49 34.05 6.59
C PRO A 265 -8.92 32.65 7.00
N PHE A 266 -8.11 31.66 6.63
CA PHE A 266 -8.32 30.26 7.00
C PHE A 266 -7.00 29.52 7.16
N VAL A 267 -7.04 28.44 7.93
CA VAL A 267 -6.02 27.38 8.01
C VAL A 267 -6.73 26.08 7.66
N GLY A 268 -6.15 25.24 6.84
CA GLY A 268 -6.74 23.97 6.41
C GLY A 268 -5.69 22.89 6.28
N VAL A 269 -6.17 21.65 6.26
CA VAL A 269 -5.37 20.46 6.05
C VAL A 269 -5.97 19.70 4.89
N LYS A 270 -5.14 19.30 3.94
CA LYS A 270 -5.53 18.61 2.72
C LYS A 270 -4.71 17.33 2.57
N SER A 271 -5.38 16.21 2.35
CA SER A 271 -4.75 14.98 1.86
C SER A 271 -4.60 15.03 0.34
N LEU A 272 -3.45 14.56 -0.14
CA LEU A 272 -3.10 14.48 -1.56
C LEU A 272 -3.58 13.18 -2.22
N GLN A 273 -3.83 12.14 -1.43
CA GLN A 273 -4.22 10.80 -1.89
C GLN A 273 -5.56 10.38 -1.30
N THR A 274 -5.76 10.56 0.01
CA THR A 274 -6.94 10.07 0.72
C THR A 274 -8.19 10.92 0.47
N ILE A 275 -9.31 10.24 0.22
CA ILE A 275 -10.67 10.77 0.24
C ILE A 275 -11.39 10.23 1.48
N TYR A 276 -11.90 11.15 2.30
CA TYR A 276 -12.69 10.82 3.48
C TYR A 276 -14.18 10.71 3.13
N PRO A 277 -14.87 9.64 3.57
CA PRO A 277 -16.28 9.43 3.26
C PRO A 277 -17.22 10.44 3.92
N ALA A 278 -18.45 10.51 3.40
CA ALA A 278 -19.51 11.33 3.99
C ALA A 278 -20.09 10.69 5.27
N GLY A 279 -20.56 11.51 6.21
CA GLY A 279 -21.30 11.08 7.39
C GLY A 279 -20.46 10.95 8.67
N GLY A 280 -19.13 10.95 8.54
CA GLY A 280 -18.19 11.04 9.66
C GLY A 280 -18.15 12.43 10.31
N ARG A 281 -17.28 12.59 11.32
CA ARG A 281 -16.97 13.89 11.93
C ARG A 281 -15.61 14.37 11.43
N VAL A 282 -15.47 15.66 11.19
CA VAL A 282 -14.18 16.27 10.87
C VAL A 282 -14.00 17.56 11.65
N GLY A 283 -12.77 17.84 12.07
CA GLY A 283 -12.52 18.94 12.97
C GLY A 283 -11.08 19.36 13.17
N PHE A 284 -10.90 20.25 14.15
CA PHE A 284 -9.60 20.70 14.62
C PHE A 284 -9.56 20.67 16.15
N VAL A 285 -8.37 20.46 16.70
CA VAL A 285 -8.07 20.73 18.11
C VAL A 285 -7.37 22.09 18.22
N ILE A 286 -8.00 23.04 18.93
CA ILE A 286 -7.58 24.44 18.96
C ILE A 286 -7.60 25.03 20.38
N GLN A 287 -6.78 26.04 20.63
CA GLN A 287 -6.69 26.72 21.93
C GLN A 287 -6.60 28.24 21.75
N GLN A 288 -7.42 29.01 22.48
CA GLN A 288 -7.35 30.47 22.47
C GLN A 288 -6.40 30.97 23.57
N ALA A 289 -5.50 31.90 23.23
CA ALA A 289 -4.64 32.53 24.23
C ALA A 289 -5.46 33.34 25.25
N GLY A 290 -5.40 32.96 26.53
CA GLY A 290 -6.18 33.58 27.61
C GLY A 290 -7.42 32.78 28.04
N GLY A 291 -7.55 31.51 27.64
CA GLY A 291 -8.52 30.55 28.16
C GLY A 291 -9.48 29.99 27.12
N LEU A 292 -10.71 29.66 27.56
CA LEU A 292 -11.74 29.05 26.71
C LEU A 292 -12.17 29.95 25.55
N LEU A 293 -12.48 29.32 24.40
CA LEU A 293 -13.09 29.97 23.24
C LEU A 293 -14.39 30.69 23.63
N THR A 294 -14.38 32.01 23.53
CA THR A 294 -15.58 32.82 23.80
C THR A 294 -16.64 32.65 22.70
N THR A 295 -17.93 32.85 22.99
CA THR A 295 -19.00 32.85 21.96
C THR A 295 -18.74 33.80 20.80
N ASN A 296 -18.04 34.90 21.08
CA ASN A 296 -17.68 35.87 20.07
C ASN A 296 -16.67 35.32 19.07
N VAL A 297 -15.82 34.38 19.50
CA VAL A 297 -14.87 33.65 18.65
C VAL A 297 -15.57 32.48 17.98
N LEU A 298 -16.28 31.64 18.72
CA LEU A 298 -17.01 30.48 18.17
C LEU A 298 -18.02 30.87 17.09
N GLY A 299 -18.81 31.93 17.29
CA GLY A 299 -19.75 32.42 16.28
C GLY A 299 -19.10 33.01 15.02
N ARG A 300 -17.77 33.07 14.97
CA ARG A 300 -16.98 33.51 13.83
C ARG A 300 -16.23 32.37 13.15
N LEU A 301 -16.03 31.25 13.83
CA LEU A 301 -15.37 30.09 13.26
C LEU A 301 -16.36 29.30 12.40
N ARG A 302 -15.87 28.84 11.25
CA ARG A 302 -16.54 27.90 10.35
C ARG A 302 -15.60 26.74 10.07
N ILE A 303 -16.15 25.55 9.95
CA ILE A 303 -15.47 24.44 9.32
C ILE A 303 -16.04 24.30 7.92
N GLN A 304 -15.14 24.20 6.94
CA GLN A 304 -15.49 23.95 5.54
C GLN A 304 -14.74 22.73 5.06
N THR A 305 -15.38 21.86 4.31
CA THR A 305 -14.74 20.73 3.65
C THR A 305 -14.72 20.94 2.14
N TYR A 306 -13.70 20.40 1.48
CA TYR A 306 -13.52 20.49 0.05
C TYR A 306 -13.14 19.12 -0.52
N LEU A 307 -13.55 18.85 -1.75
CA LEU A 307 -13.09 17.70 -2.54
C LEU A 307 -12.44 18.24 -3.81
N HIS A 308 -11.12 18.05 -3.94
CA HIS A 308 -10.28 18.58 -5.02
C HIS A 308 -10.50 20.08 -5.29
N GLY A 309 -10.72 20.86 -4.23
CA GLY A 309 -10.93 22.31 -4.28
C GLY A 309 -12.39 22.78 -4.47
N GLU A 310 -13.34 21.86 -4.68
CA GLU A 310 -14.78 22.17 -4.71
C GLU A 310 -15.38 22.10 -3.31
N LEU A 311 -16.15 23.12 -2.92
CA LEU A 311 -16.74 23.22 -1.59
C LEU A 311 -17.82 22.14 -1.37
N GLN A 312 -17.68 21.37 -0.29
CA GLN A 312 -18.60 20.30 0.11
C GLN A 312 -19.52 20.77 1.24
N ASP A 313 -18.98 20.97 2.43
CA ASP A 313 -19.71 21.49 3.59
C ASP A 313 -19.22 22.89 4.02
N SER A 314 -20.10 23.67 4.65
CA SER A 314 -19.74 24.97 5.20
C SER A 314 -20.64 25.33 6.39
N VAL A 315 -20.18 25.01 7.60
CA VAL A 315 -20.97 25.10 8.84
C VAL A 315 -20.35 26.11 9.79
N ARG A 316 -21.17 26.95 10.44
CA ARG A 316 -20.70 27.83 11.53
C ARG A 316 -20.72 27.09 12.84
N LEU A 317 -19.71 27.31 13.67
CA LEU A 317 -19.62 26.63 14.97
C LEU A 317 -20.70 27.07 16.00
N ASN A 318 -21.49 28.11 15.70
CA ASN A 318 -22.65 28.51 16.51
C ASN A 318 -24.01 28.08 15.95
N ASP A 319 -24.07 27.57 14.72
CA ASP A 319 -25.29 27.15 14.04
C ASP A 319 -25.35 25.60 14.05
N ASN A 320 -25.89 25.02 15.12
CA ASN A 320 -26.04 23.55 15.30
C ASN A 320 -24.75 22.71 15.25
N ALA A 321 -23.55 23.31 15.29
CA ALA A 321 -22.32 22.55 15.43
C ALA A 321 -22.16 21.99 16.85
N VAL A 322 -21.92 20.69 16.94
CA VAL A 322 -21.64 19.99 18.18
C VAL A 322 -20.24 20.40 18.61
N LEU A 323 -20.12 21.20 19.67
CA LEU A 323 -18.87 21.30 20.41
C LEU A 323 -18.69 19.97 21.15
N VAL A 324 -18.03 19.02 20.49
CA VAL A 324 -17.70 17.70 21.03
C VAL A 324 -16.52 17.88 21.99
N GLY A 325 -16.81 18.33 23.21
CA GLY A 325 -15.86 18.31 24.32
C GLY A 325 -14.66 19.27 24.21
N ALA A 326 -13.96 19.40 25.33
CA ALA A 326 -12.62 19.98 25.34
C ALA A 326 -11.64 18.81 25.39
N THR A 327 -10.67 18.76 24.49
CA THR A 327 -9.52 17.85 24.63
C THR A 327 -8.52 18.57 25.53
N LEU A 328 -8.42 18.18 26.79
CA LEU A 328 -7.48 18.81 27.72
C LEU A 328 -6.08 18.26 27.54
N LEU A 329 -5.42 18.63 26.44
CA LEU A 329 -3.96 18.60 26.38
C LEU A 329 -3.45 19.51 27.51
N GLY A 330 -2.65 18.95 28.42
CA GLY A 330 -2.38 19.51 29.76
C GLY A 330 -1.93 20.98 29.76
N GLY A 331 -2.52 21.80 30.63
CA GLY A 331 -2.13 23.21 30.78
C GLY A 331 -3.15 24.06 31.57
N THR A 332 -2.81 25.32 31.84
CA THR A 332 -3.72 26.28 32.50
C THR A 332 -4.86 26.76 31.58
N ASP A 333 -4.69 26.62 30.26
CA ASP A 333 -5.69 26.91 29.23
C ASP A 333 -5.94 25.59 28.47
N PRO A 334 -7.13 25.00 28.49
CA PRO A 334 -7.38 23.71 27.84
C PRO A 334 -7.58 23.86 26.32
N ALA A 335 -7.04 22.94 25.52
CA ALA A 335 -7.39 22.83 24.11
C ALA A 335 -8.86 22.36 23.97
N GLN A 336 -9.45 22.68 22.82
CA GLN A 336 -10.87 22.43 22.55
C GLN A 336 -11.04 21.81 21.17
N LYS A 337 -11.83 20.74 21.13
CA LYS A 337 -12.16 20.04 19.90
C LYS A 337 -13.38 20.70 19.26
N VAL A 338 -13.24 21.08 18.00
CA VAL A 338 -14.33 21.66 17.19
C VAL A 338 -14.54 20.79 15.97
N SER A 339 -15.77 20.35 15.72
CA SER A 339 -16.07 19.47 14.59
C SER A 339 -17.45 19.70 13.99
N ILE A 340 -17.64 19.14 12.79
CA ILE A 340 -18.91 19.06 12.08
C ILE A 340 -19.13 17.61 11.63
N THR A 341 -20.38 17.23 11.39
CA THR A 341 -20.70 16.01 10.65
C THR A 341 -20.69 16.35 9.16
N THR A 342 -19.91 15.62 8.36
CA THR A 342 -19.81 15.83 6.91
C THR A 342 -21.05 15.30 6.21
N THR A 343 -21.48 15.96 5.14
CA THR A 343 -22.63 15.51 4.33
C THR A 343 -22.21 14.96 2.97
N LEU A 344 -20.99 15.26 2.54
CA LEU A 344 -20.40 14.81 1.27
C LEU A 344 -18.92 14.41 1.51
N PRO A 345 -18.34 13.55 0.64
CA PRO A 345 -16.93 13.18 0.72
C PRO A 345 -16.00 14.37 0.53
N TYR A 346 -14.80 14.32 1.11
CA TYR A 346 -13.86 15.43 1.10
C TYR A 346 -12.41 14.94 1.17
N ASN A 347 -11.45 15.74 0.71
CA ASN A 347 -10.03 15.51 0.92
C ASN A 347 -9.32 16.70 1.60
N GLU A 348 -10.08 17.75 1.95
CA GLU A 348 -9.55 18.92 2.63
C GLU A 348 -10.55 19.46 3.64
N VAL A 349 -10.07 19.83 4.82
CA VAL A 349 -10.82 20.52 5.87
C VAL A 349 -10.18 21.88 6.18
N ARG A 350 -10.99 22.93 6.31
CA ARG A 350 -10.55 24.31 6.59
C ARG A 350 -11.26 24.91 7.80
N LEU A 351 -10.48 25.48 8.72
CA LEU A 351 -10.92 26.36 9.78
C LEU A 351 -10.94 27.81 9.28
N VAL A 352 -12.12 28.36 9.05
CA VAL A 352 -12.32 29.68 8.41
C VAL A 352 -12.87 30.70 9.41
N LEU A 353 -12.31 31.92 9.40
CA LEU A 353 -12.71 33.01 10.29
C LEU A 353 -13.61 34.04 9.58
N ALA A 354 -14.91 34.01 9.89
CA ALA A 354 -15.93 34.93 9.40
C ALA A 354 -15.96 36.28 10.16
N GLN A 355 -16.28 37.39 9.47
CA GLN A 355 -16.14 38.75 10.02
C GLN A 355 -17.42 39.56 10.28
N ASN A 356 -17.31 40.41 11.33
CA ASN A 356 -17.96 41.71 11.51
C ASN A 356 -17.05 42.66 12.36
N ALA A 357 -17.10 43.97 12.06
CA ALA A 357 -16.05 44.99 12.20
C ALA A 357 -15.59 45.49 13.61
N SER A 358 -15.62 44.72 14.70
CA SER A 358 -15.22 45.29 16.03
C SER A 358 -14.71 44.32 17.11
N VAL A 359 -14.27 43.10 16.80
CA VAL A 359 -13.83 42.13 17.85
C VAL A 359 -12.51 41.47 17.48
N ASN A 360 -11.55 41.52 18.41
CA ASN A 360 -10.25 40.85 18.33
C ASN A 360 -10.41 39.38 18.79
N VAL A 361 -10.05 38.42 17.93
CA VAL A 361 -10.06 36.98 18.23
C VAL A 361 -8.80 36.56 19.00
N GLY A 362 -7.73 37.37 18.99
CA GLY A 362 -6.47 37.11 19.67
C GLY A 362 -5.61 36.09 18.92
N THR A 363 -4.66 35.50 19.65
CA THR A 363 -3.84 34.38 19.16
C THR A 363 -4.61 33.08 19.32
N LEU A 364 -4.64 32.27 18.26
CA LEU A 364 -5.21 30.92 18.25
C LEU A 364 -4.09 29.92 18.00
N ARG A 365 -3.96 28.91 18.85
CA ARG A 365 -3.11 27.74 18.58
C ARG A 365 -3.94 26.65 17.95
N ILE A 366 -3.39 26.01 16.93
CA ILE A 366 -4.02 24.91 16.18
C ILE A 366 -3.08 23.73 16.32
N TYR A 367 -3.52 22.69 17.01
CA TYR A 367 -2.74 21.48 17.23
C TYR A 367 -2.79 20.65 15.97
N TYR A 368 -3.89 19.94 15.73
CA TYR A 368 -4.05 19.08 14.55
C TYR A 368 -5.47 19.14 13.97
N ALA A 369 -5.62 18.67 12.74
CA ALA A 369 -6.90 18.30 12.15
C ALA A 369 -7.15 16.80 12.34
N PHE A 370 -8.42 16.42 12.48
CA PHE A 370 -8.79 15.01 12.67
C PHE A 370 -10.06 14.67 11.91
N GLU A 371 -10.21 13.38 11.64
CA GLU A 371 -11.40 12.74 11.10
C GLU A 371 -11.97 11.71 12.12
N SER A 372 -13.19 11.25 11.90
CA SER A 372 -13.74 10.12 12.64
C SER A 372 -14.86 9.49 11.81
N ALA A 373 -14.78 8.19 11.63
CA ALA A 373 -15.85 7.42 11.00
C ALA A 373 -17.24 7.63 11.64
N ALA A 374 -18.31 7.42 10.87
CA ALA A 374 -19.68 7.59 11.34
C ALA A 374 -20.08 6.60 12.45
N SER A 375 -19.39 5.45 12.52
CA SER A 375 -19.50 4.43 13.57
C SER A 375 -18.97 4.90 14.92
N CYS A 376 -18.05 5.86 14.94
CA CYS A 376 -17.36 6.30 16.15
C CYS A 376 -18.31 6.95 17.16
N THR A 377 -18.49 6.28 18.29
CA THR A 377 -19.16 6.85 19.46
C THR A 377 -18.26 7.85 20.17
N GLU A 378 -18.83 8.83 20.87
CA GLU A 378 -17.99 9.67 21.73
C GLU A 378 -17.35 8.83 22.83
N CYS A 379 -16.05 9.03 23.06
CA CYS A 379 -15.28 8.38 24.11
C CYS A 379 -15.72 8.89 25.51
N ASN A 380 -16.89 8.43 25.97
CA ASN A 380 -17.43 8.72 27.29
C ASN A 380 -17.89 7.43 27.97
N ASP A 381 -17.28 7.16 29.11
CA ASP A 381 -17.78 6.22 30.07
C ASP A 381 -18.94 6.84 30.86
N LEU A 382 -20.16 6.45 30.50
CA LEU A 382 -21.37 6.93 31.17
C LEU A 382 -21.58 6.22 32.51
N LEU A 383 -21.75 7.00 33.57
CA LEU A 383 -22.08 6.49 34.90
C LEU A 383 -23.61 6.32 35.03
N THR A 384 -24.14 5.36 34.26
CA THR A 384 -25.59 5.07 34.15
C THR A 384 -25.86 3.57 34.08
N GLU A 385 -27.05 3.13 34.49
CA GLU A 385 -27.52 1.74 34.40
C GLU A 385 -27.36 1.16 32.98
N GLY A 386 -26.77 -0.03 32.87
CA GLY A 386 -26.65 -0.76 31.60
C GLY A 386 -25.58 -0.25 30.61
N ARG A 387 -24.57 0.50 31.07
CA ARG A 387 -23.39 0.97 30.28
C ARG A 387 -22.06 0.52 30.90
N ALA A 388 -20.92 1.03 30.42
CA ALA A 388 -19.55 0.67 30.85
C ALA A 388 -19.35 0.61 32.39
N TYR A 389 -20.06 1.48 33.12
CA TYR A 389 -20.19 1.42 34.58
C TYR A 389 -21.66 1.12 34.95
N PRO A 390 -22.10 -0.15 34.85
CA PRO A 390 -23.52 -0.50 34.86
C PRO A 390 -24.22 -0.30 36.21
N ASP A 391 -23.45 -0.05 37.27
CA ASP A 391 -23.92 0.07 38.65
C ASP A 391 -23.54 1.45 39.25
N ALA A 392 -23.75 2.55 38.54
CA ALA A 392 -23.64 3.88 39.15
C ALA A 392 -24.90 4.21 39.96
N SER A 393 -24.75 4.82 41.14
CA SER A 393 -25.88 5.19 41.99
C SER A 393 -25.75 6.59 42.57
N ILE A 394 -26.90 7.17 42.89
CA ILE A 394 -26.97 8.45 43.59
C ILE A 394 -26.51 8.29 45.04
N VAL A 395 -25.55 9.11 45.46
CA VAL A 395 -25.14 9.19 46.87
C VAL A 395 -26.10 10.10 47.62
N GLY A 396 -27.06 9.48 48.32
CA GLY A 396 -28.15 10.17 49.00
C GLY A 396 -27.71 11.25 49.99
N ASP A 397 -26.65 11.00 50.78
CA ASP A 397 -26.19 11.96 51.80
C ASP A 397 -25.48 13.19 51.20
N ARG A 398 -25.10 13.15 49.93
CA ARG A 398 -24.46 14.27 49.18
C ARG A 398 -25.32 14.77 48.02
N THR A 399 -26.54 14.27 47.89
CA THR A 399 -27.51 14.66 46.87
C THR A 399 -28.73 15.30 47.52
N GLY A 400 -29.01 16.56 47.18
CA GLY A 400 -30.11 17.29 47.75
C GLY A 400 -29.90 18.80 47.74
N GLY A 401 -30.94 19.50 48.16
CA GLY A 401 -30.92 20.94 48.41
C GLY A 401 -31.54 21.22 49.78
N GLY A 402 -31.23 22.39 50.34
CA GLY A 402 -31.64 22.78 51.68
C GLY A 402 -32.50 24.03 51.72
N LEU A 403 -33.07 24.30 52.90
CA LEU A 403 -33.62 25.59 53.25
C LEU A 403 -32.46 26.54 53.60
N CYS A 404 -32.36 27.66 52.88
CA CYS A 404 -31.31 28.66 53.04
C CYS A 404 -31.95 30.06 53.12
N GLY A 405 -32.20 30.53 54.36
CA GLY A 405 -32.88 31.80 54.60
C GLY A 405 -34.37 31.76 54.23
N LEU A 406 -34.81 32.63 53.32
CA LEU A 406 -36.19 32.66 52.79
C LEU A 406 -36.32 31.92 51.45
N ALA A 407 -35.33 31.09 51.12
CA ALA A 407 -35.28 30.33 49.88
C ALA A 407 -35.04 28.85 50.13
N THR A 408 -35.51 28.04 49.18
CA THR A 408 -35.34 26.59 49.19
C THR A 408 -34.72 26.17 47.87
N VAL A 409 -33.65 25.39 47.94
CA VAL A 409 -33.12 24.65 46.78
C VAL A 409 -33.73 23.26 46.79
N ASN A 410 -34.29 22.83 45.66
CA ASN A 410 -34.81 21.47 45.50
C ASN A 410 -34.05 20.76 44.39
N VAL A 411 -33.78 19.47 44.62
CA VAL A 411 -33.23 18.56 43.62
C VAL A 411 -34.33 17.55 43.31
N ASN A 412 -34.85 17.60 42.09
CA ASN A 412 -35.96 16.76 41.66
C ASN A 412 -35.47 15.68 40.69
N ASN A 413 -35.99 14.46 40.84
CA ASN A 413 -35.67 13.30 39.99
C ASN A 413 -34.17 12.98 39.91
N ALA A 414 -33.41 13.11 41.01
CA ALA A 414 -31.96 12.88 41.00
C ALA A 414 -31.54 11.53 40.41
N VAL A 415 -32.36 10.48 40.61
CA VAL A 415 -32.15 9.13 40.06
C VAL A 415 -32.04 9.08 38.54
N ARG A 416 -32.54 10.10 37.83
CA ARG A 416 -32.43 10.20 36.37
C ARG A 416 -31.01 10.38 35.87
N VAL A 417 -30.11 10.88 36.72
CA VAL A 417 -28.70 11.08 36.36
C VAL A 417 -27.95 9.76 36.18
N THR A 418 -28.49 8.68 36.72
CA THR A 418 -27.89 7.33 36.65
C THR A 418 -28.75 6.34 35.87
N ASP A 419 -29.86 6.76 35.25
CA ASP A 419 -30.68 5.84 34.45
C ASP A 419 -30.20 5.74 32.99
N ALA A 420 -30.62 4.69 32.27
CA ALA A 420 -30.13 4.40 30.92
C ALA A 420 -30.57 5.40 29.84
N ASP A 421 -31.61 6.22 30.11
CA ASP A 421 -32.16 7.19 29.17
C ASP A 421 -31.43 8.53 29.30
N THR A 422 -30.38 8.67 28.47
CA THR A 422 -29.54 9.88 28.40
C THR A 422 -30.29 11.13 27.94
N THR A 423 -31.58 11.04 27.61
CA THR A 423 -32.40 12.19 27.18
C THR A 423 -33.20 12.86 28.29
N ASN A 424 -33.42 12.15 29.39
CA ASN A 424 -34.11 12.68 30.55
C ASN A 424 -33.11 13.40 31.49
N PHE A 425 -33.62 14.06 32.54
CA PHE A 425 -32.78 14.89 33.41
C PHE A 425 -33.34 15.02 34.82
N ALA A 426 -32.42 15.19 35.77
CA ALA A 426 -32.66 15.75 37.09
C ALA A 426 -32.67 17.28 37.04
N ARG A 427 -33.33 17.90 38.02
CA ARG A 427 -33.51 19.35 38.06
C ARG A 427 -33.05 19.91 39.40
N ILE A 428 -32.08 20.82 39.36
CA ILE A 428 -31.71 21.66 40.51
C ILE A 428 -32.38 23.01 40.32
N ASN A 429 -33.31 23.35 41.22
CA ASN A 429 -34.05 24.60 41.13
C ASN A 429 -34.16 25.36 42.45
N TYR A 430 -34.26 26.68 42.32
CA TYR A 430 -34.30 27.63 43.41
C TYR A 430 -35.69 28.25 43.54
N THR A 431 -36.27 28.21 44.73
CA THR A 431 -37.57 28.83 45.04
C THR A 431 -37.43 29.80 46.22
N GLY A 432 -37.51 31.12 45.98
CA GLY A 432 -37.40 32.13 47.04
C GLY A 432 -36.98 33.51 46.53
N THR A 433 -36.98 34.53 47.40
CA THR A 433 -36.69 35.92 46.99
C THR A 433 -35.28 36.41 47.28
N VAL A 434 -34.54 35.83 48.25
CA VAL A 434 -33.08 36.02 48.46
C VAL A 434 -32.60 34.93 49.43
N GLY A 435 -31.51 34.25 49.09
CA GLY A 435 -30.80 33.31 49.97
C GLY A 435 -29.30 33.39 49.69
N ILE A 436 -28.48 33.47 50.75
CA ILE A 436 -27.01 33.54 50.67
C ILE A 436 -26.48 32.18 51.11
N GLY A 437 -25.61 31.55 50.31
CA GLY A 437 -25.08 30.20 50.56
C GLY A 437 -26.11 29.10 50.29
N CYS A 438 -26.87 29.24 49.21
CA CYS A 438 -27.88 28.27 48.81
C CYS A 438 -27.26 27.29 47.81
N GLU A 439 -27.01 26.06 48.25
CA GLU A 439 -26.41 25.03 47.40
C GLU A 439 -27.40 23.90 47.11
N GLY A 440 -27.40 23.43 45.87
CA GLY A 440 -27.99 22.16 45.48
C GLY A 440 -26.92 21.28 44.85
N SER A 441 -26.90 19.99 45.20
CA SER A 441 -25.93 19.07 44.63
C SER A 441 -26.53 17.74 44.22
N ILE A 442 -25.89 17.12 43.23
CA ILE A 442 -26.12 15.73 42.80
C ILE A 442 -24.77 15.04 42.82
N SER A 443 -24.73 13.85 43.42
CA SER A 443 -23.52 13.05 43.52
C SER A 443 -23.76 11.64 43.02
N VAL A 444 -22.88 11.16 42.15
CA VAL A 444 -22.95 9.86 41.49
C VAL A 444 -21.70 9.07 41.85
N ARG A 445 -21.88 7.82 42.29
CA ARG A 445 -20.79 6.92 42.70
C ARG A 445 -20.93 5.57 42.02
N THR A 446 -19.81 4.96 41.65
CA THR A 446 -19.76 3.59 41.12
C THR A 446 -20.01 2.57 42.25
N THR A 447 -20.81 1.50 42.04
CA THR A 447 -21.31 0.66 43.16
C THR A 447 -21.07 -0.86 43.15
N SER A 448 -20.42 -1.51 42.18
CA SER A 448 -19.98 -2.91 42.39
C SER A 448 -18.88 -3.45 41.43
N SER A 449 -18.50 -4.73 41.59
CA SER A 449 -17.16 -5.37 41.57
C SER A 449 -16.16 -5.02 40.45
N ALA A 450 -14.88 -5.07 40.84
CA ALA A 450 -13.67 -4.87 40.02
C ALA A 450 -13.79 -5.35 38.55
N PRO A 451 -13.18 -4.61 37.60
CA PRO A 451 -12.12 -3.61 37.81
C PRO A 451 -12.60 -2.17 38.07
N TYR A 452 -13.89 -1.87 37.88
CA TYR A 452 -14.41 -0.49 37.75
C TYR A 452 -14.83 0.23 39.04
N THR A 453 -14.30 -0.15 40.20
CA THR A 453 -14.68 0.46 41.49
C THR A 453 -13.99 1.80 41.76
N VAL A 454 -12.82 2.01 41.18
CA VAL A 454 -12.03 3.24 41.32
C VAL A 454 -11.58 3.64 39.93
N ILE A 455 -11.91 4.87 39.56
CA ILE A 455 -11.42 5.50 38.33
C ILE A 455 -10.04 6.09 38.65
N PRO A 456 -9.03 5.86 37.81
CA PRO A 456 -7.68 6.39 38.01
C PRO A 456 -7.62 7.92 37.92
N ALA A 457 -6.44 8.48 38.20
CA ALA A 457 -6.16 9.90 37.99
C ALA A 457 -6.14 10.23 36.47
N ASN A 458 -5.96 11.50 36.11
CA ASN A 458 -5.87 12.02 34.74
C ASN A 458 -7.17 11.98 33.91
N ALA A 459 -8.19 11.28 34.38
CA ALA A 459 -9.50 11.27 33.72
C ALA A 459 -10.21 12.65 33.74
N PHE A 460 -10.96 12.96 32.68
CA PHE A 460 -11.89 14.09 32.67
C PHE A 460 -13.26 13.65 33.19
N ALA A 461 -13.64 14.13 34.37
CA ALA A 461 -14.82 13.67 35.10
C ALA A 461 -15.84 14.81 35.29
N GLY A 462 -17.11 14.56 34.96
CA GLY A 462 -18.09 15.64 34.91
C GLY A 462 -19.55 15.23 34.74
N PHE A 463 -20.37 16.23 34.39
CA PHE A 463 -21.81 16.08 34.13
C PHE A 463 -22.21 16.77 32.83
N VAL A 464 -23.20 16.19 32.15
CA VAL A 464 -23.89 16.86 31.04
C VAL A 464 -25.04 17.69 31.58
N ILE A 465 -25.05 18.99 31.28
CA ILE A 465 -26.02 19.96 31.81
C ILE A 465 -26.67 20.81 30.72
N SER A 466 -27.85 21.37 31.01
CA SER A 466 -28.47 22.44 30.19
C SER A 466 -29.27 23.43 31.05
N LYS A 467 -29.55 24.60 30.47
CA LYS A 467 -30.37 25.66 31.10
C LYS A 467 -31.55 26.05 30.20
N ASN A 468 -32.64 26.53 30.80
CA ASN A 468 -33.84 26.95 30.06
C ASN A 468 -33.76 28.40 29.56
N ASN A 469 -33.89 28.61 28.24
CA ASN A 469 -34.29 29.86 27.56
C ASN A 469 -33.49 31.18 27.79
N THR A 470 -32.31 31.17 28.40
CA THR A 470 -31.39 32.34 28.40
C THR A 470 -29.93 31.91 28.27
N LEU A 471 -29.08 32.79 27.70
CA LEU A 471 -27.62 32.63 27.76
C LEU A 471 -27.21 32.47 29.23
N ALA A 472 -26.49 31.40 29.55
CA ALA A 472 -25.84 31.33 30.85
C ALA A 472 -24.71 32.36 30.86
N ASP A 473 -24.86 33.40 31.67
CA ASP A 473 -23.83 34.41 31.90
C ASP A 473 -22.66 33.78 32.69
N LEU A 474 -21.48 34.40 32.60
CA LEU A 474 -20.26 34.07 33.35
C LEU A 474 -20.48 34.02 34.88
N ALA A 475 -21.61 34.54 35.36
CA ALA A 475 -22.08 34.46 36.74
C ALA A 475 -22.56 33.06 37.18
N LEU A 476 -23.03 32.20 36.25
CA LEU A 476 -23.36 30.80 36.57
C LEU A 476 -22.08 29.97 36.81
N LEU A 477 -21.02 30.27 36.05
CA LEU A 477 -19.69 29.68 36.19
C LEU A 477 -19.12 29.84 37.60
N GLY A 478 -19.24 31.04 38.18
CA GLY A 478 -18.78 31.31 39.55
C GLY A 478 -19.59 30.62 40.64
N GLY A 479 -20.73 30.00 40.30
CA GLY A 479 -21.58 29.24 41.23
C GLY A 479 -21.57 27.73 40.99
N LEU A 480 -21.00 27.23 39.89
CA LEU A 480 -20.86 25.78 39.68
C LEU A 480 -19.56 25.29 40.31
N ARG A 481 -19.59 24.05 40.81
CA ARG A 481 -18.41 23.37 41.36
C ARG A 481 -18.51 21.87 41.10
N ILE A 482 -17.40 21.28 40.66
CA ILE A 482 -17.25 19.83 40.50
C ILE A 482 -16.25 19.34 41.54
N ARG A 483 -16.60 18.24 42.20
CA ARG A 483 -15.73 17.56 43.17
C ARG A 483 -15.69 16.07 42.89
N THR A 484 -14.56 15.46 43.13
CA THR A 484 -14.41 14.02 43.14
C THR A 484 -14.12 13.52 44.56
N TYR A 485 -14.51 12.30 44.85
CA TYR A 485 -14.22 11.66 46.14
C TYR A 485 -13.70 10.25 45.91
N LEU A 486 -12.85 9.79 46.82
CA LEU A 486 -12.41 8.40 46.93
C LEU A 486 -12.83 7.85 48.29
N ASN A 487 -13.67 6.82 48.32
CA ASN A 487 -14.22 6.25 49.54
C ASN A 487 -14.85 7.31 50.46
N GLY A 488 -15.45 8.35 49.86
CA GLY A 488 -16.06 9.48 50.57
C GLY A 488 -15.09 10.54 51.14
N THR A 489 -13.79 10.42 50.89
CA THR A 489 -12.79 11.47 51.16
C THR A 489 -12.64 12.34 49.91
N LEU A 490 -12.57 13.67 50.06
CA LEU A 490 -12.38 14.58 48.92
C LEU A 490 -11.07 14.28 48.20
N ALA A 491 -11.13 14.05 46.89
CA ALA A 491 -9.98 13.79 46.04
C ALA A 491 -9.57 15.09 45.31
N ASP A 492 -10.47 15.65 44.48
CA ASP A 492 -10.28 16.93 43.78
C ASP A 492 -11.46 17.89 44.02
N ASP A 493 -11.19 19.20 43.97
CA ASP A 493 -12.20 20.27 44.03
C ASP A 493 -11.86 21.34 42.97
N SER A 494 -12.83 21.67 42.12
CA SER A 494 -12.68 22.65 41.03
C SER A 494 -12.43 24.11 41.47
N ASP A 495 -12.41 24.37 42.77
CA ASP A 495 -12.03 25.66 43.35
C ASP A 495 -10.55 25.70 43.78
N GLU A 496 -9.85 24.58 43.75
CA GLU A 496 -8.43 24.52 44.09
C GLU A 496 -7.56 25.09 42.96
N ALA A 497 -6.49 25.80 43.34
CA ALA A 497 -5.58 26.41 42.36
C ALA A 497 -4.92 25.31 41.51
N GLY A 498 -5.15 25.34 40.20
CA GLY A 498 -4.66 24.33 39.26
C GLY A 498 -5.72 23.32 38.81
N ILE A 499 -6.88 23.26 39.47
CA ILE A 499 -8.01 22.42 39.07
C ILE A 499 -9.16 23.36 38.73
N SER A 500 -9.31 23.69 37.44
CA SER A 500 -10.36 24.59 36.97
C SER A 500 -11.50 23.81 36.35
N LEU A 501 -12.73 24.33 36.47
CA LEU A 501 -13.85 23.85 35.67
C LEU A 501 -13.55 24.01 34.19
N VAL A 502 -13.58 22.91 33.47
CA VAL A 502 -13.41 22.87 32.01
C VAL A 502 -14.68 22.31 31.39
N GLY A 503 -15.01 22.77 30.18
CA GLY A 503 -16.20 22.32 29.45
C GLY A 503 -17.40 23.26 29.54
N LEU A 504 -17.22 24.51 29.09
CA LEU A 504 -18.37 25.37 28.83
C LEU A 504 -18.23 26.00 27.45
N SER A 505 -18.85 25.36 26.47
CA SER A 505 -19.35 26.10 25.31
C SER A 505 -20.40 27.07 25.82
N LEU A 506 -20.15 28.37 25.66
CA LEU A 506 -21.09 29.39 26.10
C LEU A 506 -22.34 29.33 25.20
N PHE A 507 -23.46 28.87 25.79
CA PHE A 507 -24.72 28.54 25.14
C PHE A 507 -25.19 29.58 24.10
N THR A 508 -25.23 29.22 22.82
CA THR A 508 -25.97 29.98 21.80
C THR A 508 -27.34 29.37 21.54
N GLY A 509 -28.21 29.39 22.55
CA GLY A 509 -29.66 29.20 22.40
C GLY A 509 -30.24 27.83 22.79
N GLY A 510 -31.41 27.86 23.44
CA GLY A 510 -32.27 26.68 23.65
C GLY A 510 -31.71 25.57 24.55
N ASN A 511 -32.36 24.40 24.53
CA ASN A 511 -32.10 23.20 25.35
C ASN A 511 -30.74 22.51 25.05
N ALA A 512 -29.73 23.24 24.55
CA ALA A 512 -28.41 22.72 24.22
C ALA A 512 -27.73 22.11 25.45
N ARG A 513 -27.16 20.91 25.29
CA ARG A 513 -26.46 20.18 26.35
C ARG A 513 -24.96 20.48 26.28
N THR A 514 -24.31 20.56 27.42
CA THR A 514 -22.86 20.81 27.51
C THR A 514 -22.22 19.93 28.59
N LYS A 515 -20.99 19.49 28.36
CA LYS A 515 -20.21 18.68 29.31
C LYS A 515 -19.42 19.61 30.21
N VAL A 516 -19.65 19.62 31.52
CA VAL A 516 -18.85 20.37 32.50
C VAL A 516 -18.13 19.40 33.43
N GLY A 517 -16.83 19.60 33.67
CA GLY A 517 -16.02 18.68 34.46
C GLY A 517 -14.68 19.27 34.92
N ILE A 518 -13.85 18.40 35.49
CA ILE A 518 -12.46 18.68 35.86
C ILE A 518 -11.57 17.53 35.37
N ARG A 519 -10.29 17.84 35.14
CA ARG A 519 -9.26 16.80 35.05
C ARG A 519 -8.87 16.39 36.45
N THR A 520 -8.98 15.10 36.77
CA THR A 520 -8.70 14.60 38.10
C THR A 520 -7.20 14.46 38.30
N THR A 521 -6.71 14.79 39.50
CA THR A 521 -5.29 14.60 39.86
C THR A 521 -5.10 13.37 40.73
N GLN A 522 -6.20 12.80 41.24
CA GLN A 522 -6.21 11.65 42.12
C GLN A 522 -7.29 10.65 41.69
N PRO A 523 -7.11 9.34 42.00
CA PRO A 523 -8.15 8.35 41.79
C PRO A 523 -9.43 8.66 42.58
N PHE A 524 -10.60 8.29 42.04
CA PHE A 524 -11.89 8.59 42.64
C PHE A 524 -12.95 7.50 42.36
N ASP A 525 -14.00 7.45 43.17
CA ASP A 525 -15.16 6.57 43.01
C ASP A 525 -16.50 7.33 42.90
N GLU A 526 -16.49 8.64 43.18
CA GLU A 526 -17.69 9.49 43.22
C GLU A 526 -17.44 10.87 42.60
N ILE A 527 -18.36 11.34 41.76
CA ILE A 527 -18.37 12.67 41.14
C ILE A 527 -19.58 13.46 41.65
N ARG A 528 -19.36 14.71 42.06
CA ARG A 528 -20.40 15.61 42.58
C ARG A 528 -20.43 16.94 41.84
N ILE A 529 -21.60 17.31 41.34
CA ILE A 529 -21.90 18.68 40.90
C ILE A 529 -22.62 19.45 41.99
N THR A 530 -22.15 20.66 42.27
CA THR A 530 -22.78 21.61 43.20
C THR A 530 -23.06 22.91 42.47
N ALA A 531 -24.26 23.46 42.67
CA ALA A 531 -24.64 24.79 42.20
C ALA A 531 -24.94 25.68 43.41
N ASP A 532 -24.09 26.69 43.64
CA ASP A 532 -24.26 27.78 44.60
C ASP A 532 -24.92 29.00 43.94
N PHE A 533 -25.99 29.48 44.56
CA PHE A 533 -26.82 30.59 44.08
C PHE A 533 -26.58 31.91 44.84
N GLY A 534 -25.39 32.13 45.40
CA GLY A 534 -25.02 33.25 46.29
C GLY A 534 -25.27 34.71 45.81
N VAL A 535 -25.45 35.61 46.80
CA VAL A 535 -25.63 37.09 46.91
C VAL A 535 -26.06 38.02 45.74
N LEU A 536 -26.02 37.65 44.47
CA LEU A 536 -26.50 38.50 43.35
C LEU A 536 -27.90 38.05 42.89
N SER A 537 -28.83 38.12 43.84
CA SER A 537 -30.23 37.68 43.74
C SER A 537 -31.14 38.48 42.79
N THR A 538 -30.62 39.20 41.79
CA THR A 538 -31.46 39.93 40.81
C THR A 538 -31.70 39.20 39.49
N PHE A 539 -31.16 37.99 39.28
CA PHE A 539 -31.20 37.34 37.96
C PHE A 539 -31.73 35.89 37.88
N LEU A 540 -32.13 35.25 38.99
CA LEU A 540 -32.50 33.81 39.00
C LEU A 540 -33.85 33.51 39.67
N THR A 541 -34.90 34.26 39.36
CA THR A 541 -36.23 33.97 39.94
C THR A 541 -37.03 32.88 39.21
N THR A 542 -36.49 32.22 38.17
CA THR A 542 -37.25 31.21 37.39
C THR A 542 -36.43 30.11 36.67
N ASP A 543 -35.09 30.09 36.77
CA ASP A 543 -34.29 29.22 35.90
C ASP A 543 -33.85 27.93 36.61
N ASP A 544 -34.14 26.80 35.97
CA ASP A 544 -33.81 25.47 36.46
C ASP A 544 -32.53 24.94 35.76
N LEU A 545 -31.52 24.52 36.54
CA LEU A 545 -30.38 23.76 36.01
C LEU A 545 -30.83 22.31 35.77
N ARG A 546 -30.65 21.81 34.54
CA ARG A 546 -30.93 20.43 34.18
C ARG A 546 -29.61 19.65 34.15
N VAL A 547 -29.59 18.50 34.82
CA VAL A 547 -28.44 17.59 34.88
C VAL A 547 -28.89 16.26 34.28
N TYR A 548 -28.26 15.83 33.20
CA TYR A 548 -28.67 14.67 32.41
C TYR A 548 -28.02 13.39 32.92
N TYR A 549 -26.70 13.32 32.92
CA TYR A 549 -25.92 12.17 33.37
C TYR A 549 -24.51 12.59 33.79
N ALA A 550 -23.85 11.74 34.56
CA ALA A 550 -22.41 11.84 34.84
C ALA A 550 -21.61 11.03 33.82
N PHE A 551 -20.39 11.49 33.51
CA PHE A 551 -19.50 10.84 32.56
C PHE A 551 -18.04 10.95 33.00
N VAL A 552 -17.23 10.06 32.44
CA VAL A 552 -15.77 10.03 32.58
C VAL A 552 -15.16 9.82 31.20
N GLN A 553 -14.03 10.46 30.93
CA GLN A 553 -13.17 10.16 29.78
C GLN A 553 -11.80 9.81 30.37
N ARG A 554 -11.32 8.58 30.11
CA ARG A 554 -10.06 8.06 30.65
C ARG A 554 -8.92 8.28 29.65
N ASP A 555 -7.74 8.43 30.22
CA ASP A 555 -6.45 8.79 29.61
C ASP A 555 -5.43 8.38 30.67
N ASP A 556 -5.30 7.06 30.84
CA ASP A 556 -4.67 6.44 32.01
C ASP A 556 -3.15 6.66 32.04
N ASP A 557 -2.50 6.74 30.88
CA ASP A 557 -1.07 7.03 30.69
C ASP A 557 -0.74 8.50 30.42
N ASN A 558 -1.76 9.35 30.21
CA ASN A 558 -1.60 10.79 30.11
C ASN A 558 -0.82 11.23 28.87
N ASP A 559 -0.96 10.51 27.76
CA ASP A 559 -0.37 10.85 26.46
C ASP A 559 -1.23 11.88 25.69
N GLY A 560 -2.50 12.05 26.07
CA GLY A 560 -3.45 12.97 25.45
C GLY A 560 -4.42 12.32 24.46
N VAL A 561 -4.30 11.01 24.22
CA VAL A 561 -5.30 10.15 23.61
C VAL A 561 -6.17 9.56 24.72
N LEU A 562 -7.44 9.26 24.42
CA LEU A 562 -8.33 8.65 25.42
C LEU A 562 -8.24 7.13 25.28
N ASP A 563 -8.27 6.38 26.39
CA ASP A 563 -8.19 4.90 26.43
C ASP A 563 -9.05 4.18 25.36
N CYS A 564 -10.22 4.72 25.02
CA CYS A 564 -11.12 4.07 24.08
C CYS A 564 -10.84 4.38 22.60
N ASN A 565 -9.88 5.27 22.35
CA ASN A 565 -9.35 5.65 21.04
C ASN A 565 -7.87 5.22 20.90
N GLU A 566 -7.29 4.53 21.88
CA GLU A 566 -5.93 3.97 21.77
C GLU A 566 -5.92 2.81 20.77
N VAL A 567 -4.84 2.72 20.00
CA VAL A 567 -4.62 1.68 18.98
C VAL A 567 -3.55 0.71 19.45
N CYS A 568 -2.44 1.22 20.01
CA CYS A 568 -1.33 0.42 20.52
C CYS A 568 -1.61 -0.30 21.85
N GLY A 569 -2.76 -0.02 22.45
CA GLY A 569 -3.24 -0.58 23.71
C GLY A 569 -2.66 0.11 24.95
N LEU A 570 -3.46 0.10 26.02
CA LEU A 570 -3.22 0.80 27.29
C LEU A 570 -1.76 0.84 27.76
N GLY A 571 -1.20 2.06 27.85
CA GLY A 571 0.11 2.34 28.43
C GLY A 571 1.25 2.52 27.41
N GLN A 572 0.95 2.53 26.12
CA GLN A 572 1.86 2.95 25.05
C GLN A 572 1.60 4.42 24.68
N ASP A 573 2.53 5.06 24.00
CA ASP A 573 2.36 6.46 23.58
C ASP A 573 1.65 6.51 22.22
N ASP A 574 0.34 6.76 22.21
CA ASP A 574 -0.49 6.90 21.00
C ASP A 574 -0.52 8.36 20.48
N SER A 575 0.31 9.24 21.08
CA SER A 575 0.31 10.68 20.77
C SER A 575 1.08 11.06 19.50
N ILE A 576 1.88 10.13 18.95
CA ILE A 576 2.71 10.31 17.77
C ILE A 576 2.32 9.29 16.71
N ASP A 577 1.97 9.79 15.53
CA ASP A 577 1.61 9.05 14.32
C ASP A 577 2.23 9.80 13.13
N SER A 578 3.54 9.60 12.94
CA SER A 578 4.42 10.45 12.14
C SER A 578 4.06 10.47 10.65
N ASP A 579 3.67 9.32 10.12
CA ASP A 579 3.19 9.22 8.76
C ASP A 579 1.68 9.38 8.65
N GLY A 580 0.93 9.39 9.74
CA GLY A 580 -0.48 9.74 9.77
C GLY A 580 -1.39 8.67 9.18
N ASP A 581 -0.99 7.40 9.16
CA ASP A 581 -1.77 6.26 8.65
C ASP A 581 -2.91 5.85 9.61
N GLY A 582 -2.83 6.29 10.87
CA GLY A 582 -3.77 6.01 11.95
C GLY A 582 -3.25 4.98 12.97
N THR A 583 -2.07 4.40 12.74
CA THR A 583 -1.32 3.50 13.62
C THR A 583 -0.18 4.28 14.28
N PRO A 584 -0.19 4.49 15.61
CA PRO A 584 0.86 5.28 16.24
C PRO A 584 2.25 4.61 16.18
N ASP A 585 3.30 5.42 16.02
CA ASP A 585 4.72 5.01 15.92
C ASP A 585 5.17 4.01 16.99
N ALA A 586 4.53 4.02 18.17
CA ALA A 586 4.85 3.12 19.27
C ALA A 586 4.51 1.64 18.99
N CYS A 587 3.58 1.38 18.08
CA CYS A 587 3.19 0.05 17.63
C CYS A 587 3.18 -0.11 16.10
N ASP A 588 3.64 0.90 15.39
CA ASP A 588 3.75 0.89 13.94
C ASP A 588 5.15 0.43 13.50
N ALA A 589 5.21 -0.74 12.86
CA ALA A 589 6.43 -1.26 12.27
C ALA A 589 6.84 -0.50 10.99
N CYS A 590 5.92 0.30 10.43
CA CYS A 590 6.12 1.10 9.23
C CYS A 590 5.74 2.59 9.37
N SER A 591 6.42 3.27 10.30
CA SER A 591 6.30 4.73 10.53
C SER A 591 6.71 5.68 9.38
N THR A 592 6.78 5.19 8.14
CA THR A 592 7.17 5.98 6.97
C THR A 592 6.14 5.98 5.84
N ALA A 593 5.09 5.16 5.93
CA ALA A 593 4.10 4.97 4.88
C ALA A 593 2.71 5.36 5.38
N ASN A 594 2.22 6.53 4.93
CA ASN A 594 0.84 6.97 5.19
C ASN A 594 -0.15 6.14 4.36
N ASP A 595 -0.51 4.94 4.82
CA ASP A 595 -1.54 4.12 4.18
C ASP A 595 -2.78 3.96 5.06
N LYS A 596 -3.85 4.64 4.68
CA LYS A 596 -5.17 4.55 5.33
C LYS A 596 -6.05 3.43 4.76
N SER A 597 -5.49 2.53 3.95
CA SER A 597 -6.16 1.32 3.48
C SER A 597 -6.32 0.31 4.63
N ALA A 598 -7.10 -0.75 4.41
CA ALA A 598 -7.11 -1.84 5.38
C ALA A 598 -5.77 -2.55 5.25
N SER A 599 -4.89 -2.35 6.23
CA SER A 599 -3.59 -3.01 6.40
C SER A 599 -3.60 -4.46 5.88
N VAL A 600 -3.15 -4.64 4.63
CA VAL A 600 -2.94 -5.95 4.00
C VAL A 600 -1.52 -6.36 4.34
N ASP A 601 -1.40 -7.59 4.83
CA ASP A 601 -0.21 -8.29 5.29
C ASP A 601 -0.34 -9.66 4.61
N THR A 602 0.07 -9.74 3.34
CA THR A 602 -0.25 -10.86 2.43
C THR A 602 0.31 -12.17 2.98
N ASP A 603 1.59 -12.16 3.34
CA ASP A 603 2.29 -13.30 3.93
C ASP A 603 2.08 -13.48 5.45
N SER A 604 1.43 -12.51 6.11
CA SER A 604 1.20 -12.50 7.56
C SER A 604 2.47 -12.48 8.42
N ASP A 605 3.57 -11.92 7.93
CA ASP A 605 4.84 -11.82 8.66
C ASP A 605 4.83 -10.68 9.71
N GLY A 606 3.83 -9.80 9.65
CA GLY A 606 3.64 -8.65 10.51
C GLY A 606 4.17 -7.33 9.96
N LEU A 607 4.66 -7.30 8.72
CA LEU A 607 4.88 -6.13 7.90
C LEU A 607 3.72 -6.02 6.89
N PHE A 608 3.26 -4.80 6.64
CA PHE A 608 2.22 -4.59 5.62
C PHE A 608 2.90 -4.46 4.26
N ASN A 609 2.26 -4.94 3.19
CA ASN A 609 2.84 -5.02 1.84
C ASN A 609 3.47 -3.70 1.36
N ASN A 610 2.91 -2.56 1.76
CA ASN A 610 3.46 -1.23 1.41
C ASN A 610 4.84 -0.92 2.03
N CYS A 611 5.30 -1.77 2.93
CA CYS A 611 6.50 -1.65 3.75
C CYS A 611 7.28 -2.95 3.85
N ASP A 612 6.70 -4.03 3.34
CA ASP A 612 7.39 -5.27 3.14
C ASP A 612 8.33 -5.14 1.94
N PRO A 613 9.60 -5.54 2.06
CA PRO A 613 10.47 -5.68 0.91
C PRO A 613 10.15 -6.88 0.01
N ASP A 614 9.31 -7.82 0.48
CA ASP A 614 9.06 -9.16 -0.08
C ASP A 614 7.65 -9.61 0.41
N SER A 615 6.59 -9.06 -0.21
CA SER A 615 5.22 -8.98 0.34
C SER A 615 4.47 -10.33 0.44
N ASP A 616 4.84 -11.30 -0.39
CA ASP A 616 4.36 -12.68 -0.35
C ASP A 616 5.42 -13.66 0.21
N ASN A 617 6.65 -13.18 0.42
CA ASN A 617 7.78 -13.91 1.01
C ASN A 617 8.14 -15.18 0.22
N ASP A 618 7.98 -15.16 -1.10
CA ASP A 618 8.39 -16.23 -2.01
C ASP A 618 9.93 -16.27 -2.21
N GLY A 619 10.63 -15.22 -1.75
CA GLY A 619 12.09 -15.08 -1.86
C GLY A 619 12.56 -14.23 -3.03
N ILE A 620 11.64 -13.65 -3.80
CA ILE A 620 11.84 -12.66 -4.84
C ILE A 620 11.31 -11.32 -4.29
N PRO A 621 12.16 -10.29 -4.11
CA PRO A 621 11.68 -9.02 -3.55
C PRO A 621 10.75 -8.25 -4.50
N ASP A 622 9.77 -7.50 -3.97
CA ASP A 622 8.82 -6.66 -4.74
C ASP A 622 9.50 -5.73 -5.78
N VAL A 623 10.72 -5.29 -5.48
CA VAL A 623 11.50 -4.40 -6.36
C VAL A 623 12.10 -5.11 -7.58
N VAL A 624 12.21 -6.44 -7.52
CA VAL A 624 12.65 -7.32 -8.61
C VAL A 624 11.46 -7.68 -9.50
N GLU A 625 10.29 -7.83 -8.89
CA GLU A 625 9.03 -8.19 -9.57
C GLU A 625 8.34 -6.97 -10.23
N ASP A 626 8.83 -5.76 -9.96
CA ASP A 626 8.66 -4.58 -10.86
C ASP A 626 9.46 -4.81 -12.15
N THR A 627 9.00 -5.75 -12.99
CA THR A 627 9.69 -6.25 -14.18
C THR A 627 10.00 -5.11 -15.16
N ASN A 628 9.10 -4.15 -15.29
CA ASN A 628 9.25 -3.00 -16.19
C ASN A 628 10.05 -1.82 -15.58
N ASN A 629 10.39 -1.90 -14.28
CA ASN A 629 11.17 -0.94 -13.50
C ASN A 629 10.59 0.49 -13.53
N ASP A 630 9.25 0.64 -13.52
CA ASP A 630 8.58 1.95 -13.48
C ASP A 630 8.27 2.44 -12.06
N GLY A 631 8.53 1.60 -11.05
CA GLY A 631 8.34 1.87 -9.63
C GLY A 631 6.92 1.65 -9.13
N ASP A 632 6.09 0.90 -9.86
CA ASP A 632 4.72 0.56 -9.48
C ASP A 632 4.42 -0.93 -9.75
N PRO A 633 4.87 -1.86 -8.87
CA PRO A 633 4.72 -3.32 -9.06
C PRO A 633 3.26 -3.80 -9.09
N ASN A 634 2.28 -2.93 -8.79
CA ASN A 634 0.85 -3.27 -8.86
C ASN A 634 0.29 -3.41 -10.28
N ASN A 635 1.10 -3.12 -11.30
CA ASN A 635 0.70 -3.20 -12.70
C ASN A 635 1.40 -4.29 -13.48
N ASP A 636 2.29 -5.03 -12.81
CA ASP A 636 2.99 -6.19 -13.32
C ASP A 636 2.22 -7.42 -12.81
N ASP A 637 1.59 -8.12 -13.76
CA ASP A 637 0.62 -9.21 -13.58
C ASP A 637 0.74 -10.04 -14.87
N GLN A 638 1.64 -11.04 -14.83
CA GLN A 638 2.17 -11.71 -16.01
C GLN A 638 1.10 -12.60 -16.68
N ASP A 639 0.41 -13.40 -15.88
CA ASP A 639 -0.62 -14.32 -16.36
C ASP A 639 -2.01 -13.66 -16.51
N GLY A 640 -2.22 -12.50 -15.89
CA GLY A 640 -3.43 -11.69 -16.00
C GLY A 640 -4.59 -12.16 -15.13
N ASP A 641 -4.34 -12.88 -14.03
CA ASP A 641 -5.38 -13.35 -13.11
C ASP A 641 -5.96 -12.21 -12.22
N GLY A 642 -5.23 -11.10 -12.13
CA GLY A 642 -5.57 -9.90 -11.36
C GLY A 642 -4.88 -9.78 -10.00
N ILE A 643 -3.93 -10.65 -9.70
CA ILE A 643 -2.99 -10.61 -8.58
C ILE A 643 -1.63 -10.18 -9.18
N PRO A 644 -1.07 -9.03 -8.77
CA PRO A 644 0.24 -8.62 -9.26
C PRO A 644 1.34 -9.57 -8.77
N ASN A 645 2.38 -9.78 -9.57
CA ASN A 645 3.46 -10.77 -9.32
C ASN A 645 3.99 -10.71 -7.87
N TYR A 646 4.27 -9.52 -7.33
CA TYR A 646 4.77 -9.32 -5.95
C TYR A 646 3.82 -9.73 -4.81
N LEU A 647 2.63 -10.25 -5.14
CA LEU A 647 1.64 -10.79 -4.22
C LEU A 647 1.18 -12.20 -4.63
N ASP A 648 1.79 -12.77 -5.66
CA ASP A 648 1.44 -14.01 -6.32
C ASP A 648 2.50 -15.06 -5.99
N LEU A 649 2.10 -16.30 -5.70
CA LEU A 649 3.05 -17.38 -5.37
C LEU A 649 3.37 -18.28 -6.57
N ASP A 650 2.75 -18.06 -7.74
CA ASP A 650 2.80 -18.84 -8.98
C ASP A 650 2.52 -17.86 -10.15
N SER A 651 3.43 -16.90 -10.38
CA SER A 651 3.18 -15.68 -11.18
C SER A 651 2.89 -15.92 -12.67
N ASP A 652 3.30 -17.06 -13.23
CA ASP A 652 2.93 -17.52 -14.58
C ASP A 652 1.83 -18.60 -14.56
N ASN A 653 1.45 -19.07 -13.38
CA ASN A 653 0.46 -20.10 -13.15
C ASN A 653 0.73 -21.40 -13.92
N ASP A 654 1.99 -21.77 -14.08
CA ASP A 654 2.42 -23.04 -14.65
C ASP A 654 2.28 -24.21 -13.64
N GLY A 655 2.01 -23.90 -12.37
CA GLY A 655 1.85 -24.89 -11.31
C GLY A 655 3.18 -25.31 -10.68
N ILE A 656 4.26 -24.60 -10.88
CA ILE A 656 5.41 -24.55 -9.99
C ILE A 656 5.26 -23.26 -9.15
N LEU A 657 5.93 -23.15 -7.99
CA LEU A 657 5.75 -21.92 -7.19
C LEU A 657 7.00 -21.08 -7.35
N ASP A 658 6.87 -19.77 -7.42
CA ASP A 658 7.94 -18.80 -7.66
C ASP A 658 9.15 -19.02 -6.74
N LEU A 659 8.92 -19.47 -5.50
CA LEU A 659 9.99 -19.87 -4.57
C LEU A 659 10.95 -20.95 -5.16
N TYR A 660 10.44 -21.90 -5.93
CA TYR A 660 11.19 -22.97 -6.58
C TYR A 660 11.83 -22.53 -7.92
N GLU A 661 11.27 -21.53 -8.61
CA GLU A 661 11.88 -20.82 -9.75
C GLU A 661 12.91 -19.75 -9.34
N SER A 662 12.83 -19.20 -8.12
CA SER A 662 13.56 -18.00 -7.66
C SER A 662 15.08 -18.04 -7.84
N GLY A 663 15.65 -19.24 -7.99
CA GLY A 663 17.09 -19.50 -8.04
C GLY A 663 17.70 -19.87 -6.69
N LEU A 664 16.89 -19.96 -5.62
CA LEU A 664 17.32 -20.53 -4.35
C LEU A 664 17.64 -22.03 -4.50
N THR A 665 18.73 -22.48 -3.89
CA THR A 665 19.05 -23.92 -3.92
C THR A 665 18.05 -24.71 -3.07
N PRO A 666 17.79 -26.00 -3.36
CA PRO A 666 16.93 -26.85 -2.54
C PRO A 666 17.32 -26.89 -1.05
N ALA A 667 18.61 -26.71 -0.75
CA ALA A 667 19.13 -26.62 0.61
C ALA A 667 18.77 -25.29 1.32
N GLN A 668 18.62 -24.20 0.58
CA GLN A 668 18.13 -22.91 1.10
C GLN A 668 16.63 -22.96 1.33
N ILE A 669 15.85 -23.46 0.35
CA ILE A 669 14.40 -23.60 0.45
C ILE A 669 14.05 -24.48 1.66
N SER A 670 14.55 -25.73 1.72
CA SER A 670 14.25 -26.64 2.83
C SER A 670 14.70 -26.17 4.23
N ALA A 671 15.59 -25.18 4.32
CA ALA A 671 16.01 -24.59 5.58
C ALA A 671 15.08 -23.46 6.06
N ASN A 672 14.37 -22.79 5.16
CA ASN A 672 13.56 -21.59 5.43
C ASN A 672 12.07 -21.79 5.12
N ASP A 673 11.69 -22.77 4.30
CA ASP A 673 10.33 -23.26 4.11
C ASP A 673 10.25 -24.77 4.48
N PRO A 674 10.25 -25.11 5.79
CA PRO A 674 10.14 -26.49 6.25
C PRO A 674 8.75 -27.12 6.07
N ASP A 675 7.69 -26.33 5.87
CA ASP A 675 6.34 -26.81 5.59
C ASP A 675 6.04 -26.96 4.10
N GLY A 676 6.87 -26.40 3.23
CA GLY A 676 6.80 -26.56 1.78
C GLY A 676 5.54 -25.91 1.24
N ASN A 677 5.21 -24.70 1.71
CA ASN A 677 4.02 -23.96 1.29
C ASN A 677 4.32 -22.80 0.32
N GLY A 678 5.57 -22.66 -0.14
CA GLY A 678 5.93 -21.57 -1.06
C GLY A 678 6.26 -20.25 -0.36
N VAL A 679 6.06 -20.17 0.97
CA VAL A 679 6.26 -18.93 1.74
C VAL A 679 7.41 -19.12 2.72
N LEU A 680 8.44 -18.29 2.61
CA LEU A 680 9.59 -18.35 3.47
C LEU A 680 9.24 -17.96 4.92
N ASN A 681 9.67 -18.77 5.88
CA ASN A 681 9.35 -18.53 7.28
C ASN A 681 10.21 -17.42 7.91
N GLY A 682 9.57 -16.31 8.29
CA GLY A 682 10.10 -15.25 9.15
C GLY A 682 10.44 -13.97 8.38
N GLN A 683 10.54 -12.84 9.07
CA GLN A 683 10.65 -11.52 8.43
C GLN A 683 11.96 -11.33 7.62
N ASN A 684 12.01 -11.67 6.34
CA ASN A 684 13.19 -11.59 5.46
C ASN A 684 14.32 -12.62 5.77
N PRO A 685 14.14 -13.93 5.54
CA PRO A 685 15.18 -14.90 5.87
C PRO A 685 16.27 -14.94 4.79
N ILE A 686 15.92 -14.85 3.49
CA ILE A 686 16.80 -14.87 2.31
C ILE A 686 15.99 -14.35 1.10
N SER A 687 16.57 -13.50 0.23
CA SER A 687 15.95 -13.15 -1.05
C SER A 687 16.94 -13.17 -2.21
N VAL A 688 16.44 -13.26 -3.45
CA VAL A 688 17.21 -13.33 -4.70
C VAL A 688 16.99 -12.04 -5.51
N THR A 689 18.06 -11.28 -5.74
CA THR A 689 17.97 -9.99 -6.47
C THR A 689 18.20 -10.13 -7.99
N THR A 690 18.44 -11.35 -8.44
CA THR A 690 18.64 -11.72 -9.83
C THR A 690 17.99 -13.10 -9.96
N PRO A 691 16.67 -13.13 -10.23
CA PRO A 691 15.95 -14.37 -10.45
C PRO A 691 16.66 -15.25 -11.47
N ARG A 692 16.39 -16.55 -11.41
CA ARG A 692 16.88 -17.47 -12.43
C ARG A 692 16.20 -17.15 -13.76
N ASP A 693 16.96 -17.36 -14.81
CA ASP A 693 16.61 -17.19 -16.23
C ASP A 693 17.45 -18.28 -16.89
N THR A 694 16.85 -19.45 -17.07
CA THR A 694 17.53 -20.71 -17.35
C THR A 694 18.06 -20.74 -18.77
N ASP A 695 17.22 -20.43 -19.76
CA ASP A 695 17.59 -20.36 -21.17
C ASP A 695 18.31 -19.04 -21.57
N GLY A 696 18.23 -18.00 -20.73
CA GLY A 696 18.91 -16.73 -20.91
C GLY A 696 18.21 -15.76 -21.87
N ASP A 697 16.89 -15.87 -22.04
CA ASP A 697 16.15 -15.06 -23.01
C ASP A 697 15.63 -13.72 -22.48
N GLY A 698 15.66 -13.55 -21.16
CA GLY A 698 15.27 -12.35 -20.45
C GLY A 698 13.87 -12.38 -19.82
N VAL A 699 13.14 -13.49 -19.94
CA VAL A 699 12.00 -13.88 -19.11
C VAL A 699 12.55 -14.76 -17.98
N PRO A 700 12.45 -14.32 -16.72
CA PRO A 700 12.86 -15.17 -15.60
C PRO A 700 11.98 -16.40 -15.45
N ASP A 701 12.54 -17.51 -14.96
CA ASP A 701 11.83 -18.80 -14.82
C ASP A 701 10.43 -18.66 -14.15
N TYR A 702 10.29 -17.83 -13.10
CA TYR A 702 9.00 -17.61 -12.39
C TYR A 702 7.92 -16.86 -13.20
N LEU A 703 8.24 -16.49 -14.44
CA LEU A 703 7.36 -15.79 -15.38
C LEU A 703 7.35 -16.48 -16.76
N ASP A 704 7.95 -17.65 -16.86
CA ASP A 704 8.29 -18.36 -18.10
C ASP A 704 7.57 -19.71 -18.13
N LEU A 705 6.76 -19.96 -19.16
CA LEU A 705 6.02 -21.22 -19.28
C LEU A 705 6.84 -22.38 -19.90
N ASP A 706 8.09 -22.13 -20.31
CA ASP A 706 9.02 -23.06 -20.97
C ASP A 706 10.48 -22.66 -20.62
N SER A 707 10.87 -22.84 -19.36
CA SER A 707 12.07 -22.24 -18.73
C SER A 707 13.40 -22.63 -19.38
N ASP A 708 13.52 -23.82 -19.99
CA ASP A 708 14.69 -24.23 -20.79
C ASP A 708 14.49 -24.06 -22.30
N ASN A 709 13.28 -23.65 -22.70
CA ASN A 709 12.90 -23.37 -24.08
C ASN A 709 13.12 -24.56 -25.01
N ASP A 710 12.89 -25.78 -24.53
CA ASP A 710 12.97 -27.00 -25.31
C ASP A 710 11.66 -27.27 -26.11
N GLY A 711 10.61 -26.48 -25.85
CA GLY A 711 9.31 -26.53 -26.53
C GLY A 711 8.27 -27.44 -25.86
N ILE A 712 8.64 -28.14 -24.80
CA ILE A 712 7.72 -28.71 -23.82
C ILE A 712 7.29 -27.53 -22.93
N LYS A 713 6.67 -27.74 -21.77
CA LYS A 713 6.10 -26.66 -20.98
C LYS A 713 6.26 -27.05 -19.54
N ASP A 714 6.62 -26.09 -18.70
CA ASP A 714 6.97 -26.33 -17.31
C ASP A 714 5.83 -27.04 -16.56
N LEU A 715 4.58 -26.66 -16.81
CA LEU A 715 3.39 -27.37 -16.31
C LEU A 715 3.40 -28.88 -16.63
N THR A 716 3.80 -29.27 -17.84
CA THR A 716 3.88 -30.66 -18.30
C THR A 716 5.05 -31.40 -17.64
N GLU A 717 6.19 -30.76 -17.56
CA GLU A 717 7.45 -31.31 -17.04
C GLU A 717 7.49 -31.39 -15.52
N SER A 718 6.80 -30.48 -14.83
CA SER A 718 6.58 -30.51 -13.38
C SER A 718 6.10 -31.89 -12.89
N GLY A 719 5.41 -32.61 -13.79
CA GLY A 719 4.90 -33.94 -13.58
C GLY A 719 3.74 -34.01 -12.58
N ARG A 720 3.20 -32.86 -12.20
CA ARG A 720 2.08 -32.74 -11.27
C ARG A 720 0.82 -33.29 -11.93
N THR A 721 0.10 -34.14 -11.20
CA THR A 721 -1.12 -34.79 -11.71
C THR A 721 -2.37 -34.19 -11.08
N GLY A 722 -3.42 -34.00 -11.87
CA GLY A 722 -4.72 -33.52 -11.38
C GLY A 722 -4.89 -32.01 -11.42
N LEU A 723 -3.91 -31.30 -11.99
CA LEU A 723 -4.03 -29.91 -12.38
C LEU A 723 -5.11 -29.76 -13.46
N THR A 724 -5.81 -28.64 -13.43
CA THR A 724 -6.85 -28.32 -14.41
C THR A 724 -6.25 -27.39 -15.44
N ASP A 725 -5.89 -27.92 -16.61
CA ASP A 725 -5.53 -27.13 -17.78
C ASP A 725 -6.49 -27.53 -18.90
N ALA A 726 -7.56 -26.75 -19.08
CA ALA A 726 -8.70 -27.15 -19.90
C ALA A 726 -8.49 -26.83 -21.40
N ASN A 727 -7.62 -25.88 -21.70
CA ASN A 727 -7.23 -25.43 -23.04
C ASN A 727 -5.86 -25.99 -23.48
N ASN A 728 -5.10 -26.62 -22.58
CA ASN A 728 -3.74 -27.14 -22.78
C ASN A 728 -2.76 -26.01 -23.14
N ASP A 729 -2.94 -24.83 -22.53
CA ASP A 729 -2.10 -23.67 -22.84
C ASP A 729 -0.83 -23.58 -21.99
N GLY A 730 -0.65 -24.46 -21.00
CA GLY A 730 0.50 -24.39 -20.09
C GLY A 730 0.16 -23.70 -18.77
N VAL A 731 -1.04 -23.12 -18.65
CA VAL A 731 -1.48 -22.38 -17.47
C VAL A 731 -2.55 -23.17 -16.73
N VAL A 732 -2.49 -23.16 -15.40
CA VAL A 732 -3.47 -23.82 -14.54
C VAL A 732 -4.77 -23.00 -14.52
N ASP A 733 -5.80 -23.53 -15.15
CA ASP A 733 -7.15 -22.99 -15.12
C ASP A 733 -7.83 -23.20 -13.76
N GLY A 734 -8.52 -22.18 -13.27
CA GLY A 734 -9.52 -22.40 -12.23
C GLY A 734 -9.90 -21.18 -11.42
N PRO A 735 -10.69 -21.39 -10.36
CA PRO A 735 -10.76 -20.42 -9.29
C PRO A 735 -9.50 -20.50 -8.43
N ASP A 736 -9.12 -19.38 -7.87
CA ASP A 736 -8.36 -19.24 -6.62
C ASP A 736 -9.35 -18.79 -5.52
N THR A 737 -9.32 -19.46 -4.36
CA THR A 737 -10.23 -19.16 -3.24
C THR A 737 -9.63 -18.15 -2.26
N ASP A 738 -8.31 -18.16 -2.15
CA ASP A 738 -7.43 -17.46 -1.22
C ASP A 738 -7.09 -16.09 -1.73
N ASN A 739 -6.93 -15.99 -3.05
CA ASN A 739 -6.26 -14.90 -3.75
C ASN A 739 -4.78 -14.86 -3.32
N ASP A 740 -4.11 -16.01 -3.40
CA ASP A 740 -2.67 -16.18 -3.18
C ASP A 740 -1.92 -16.56 -4.47
N GLY A 741 -2.59 -16.46 -5.62
CA GLY A 741 -2.02 -16.74 -6.94
C GLY A 741 -2.23 -18.17 -7.38
N VAL A 742 -2.13 -19.12 -6.45
CA VAL A 742 -2.17 -20.55 -6.76
C VAL A 742 -3.61 -21.05 -6.97
N GLN A 743 -3.95 -21.54 -8.16
CA GLN A 743 -5.31 -22.04 -8.38
C GLN A 743 -5.62 -23.26 -7.53
N ASN A 744 -6.90 -23.42 -7.15
CA ASN A 744 -7.40 -24.50 -6.30
C ASN A 744 -7.02 -25.94 -6.75
N SER A 745 -6.64 -26.14 -8.02
CA SER A 745 -6.19 -27.44 -8.52
C SER A 745 -4.69 -27.70 -8.33
N ALA A 746 -3.89 -26.63 -8.26
CA ALA A 746 -2.49 -26.59 -7.89
C ALA A 746 -2.28 -26.37 -6.38
N ASP A 747 -3.28 -25.85 -5.66
CA ASP A 747 -3.16 -25.52 -4.25
C ASP A 747 -3.37 -26.73 -3.30
N GLY A 748 -2.37 -26.97 -2.43
CA GLY A 748 -2.42 -27.96 -1.35
C GLY A 748 -3.38 -27.61 -0.20
N ALA A 749 -3.69 -26.33 0.01
CA ALA A 749 -4.64 -25.83 1.00
C ALA A 749 -5.54 -24.66 0.51
N PRO A 750 -6.53 -24.91 -0.39
CA PRO A 750 -7.50 -24.00 -1.07
C PRO A 750 -8.29 -22.92 -0.29
N THR A 751 -7.85 -22.51 0.89
CA THR A 751 -8.52 -21.58 1.81
C THR A 751 -7.56 -20.93 2.81
N LEU A 752 -6.27 -21.25 2.75
CA LEU A 752 -5.19 -20.63 3.49
C LEU A 752 -4.07 -20.23 2.52
N PHE A 753 -3.62 -18.97 2.60
CA PHE A 753 -2.44 -18.46 1.88
C PHE A 753 -1.23 -19.41 1.98
N GLY A 754 -0.62 -19.67 0.83
CA GLY A 754 0.45 -20.62 0.63
C GLY A 754 -0.07 -22.03 0.33
N SER A 755 0.73 -22.80 -0.41
CA SER A 755 0.32 -24.08 -0.98
C SER A 755 1.09 -25.28 -0.37
N PRO A 756 0.73 -25.75 0.84
CA PRO A 756 1.49 -26.81 1.51
C PRO A 756 1.28 -28.18 0.84
N GLY A 757 2.39 -28.85 0.51
CA GLY A 757 2.37 -30.26 0.11
C GLY A 757 1.95 -30.51 -1.34
N THR A 758 2.31 -29.58 -2.23
CA THR A 758 2.14 -29.62 -3.69
C THR A 758 2.82 -30.80 -4.39
N GLY A 759 3.77 -31.46 -3.73
CA GLY A 759 4.52 -32.60 -4.27
C GLY A 759 6.00 -32.27 -4.37
N THR A 760 6.78 -33.14 -4.98
CA THR A 760 8.12 -32.79 -5.47
C THR A 760 8.01 -32.58 -6.96
N ILE A 761 8.62 -31.51 -7.46
CA ILE A 761 8.82 -31.29 -8.89
C ILE A 761 9.56 -32.49 -9.47
N ARG A 762 9.23 -32.90 -10.68
CA ARG A 762 9.88 -34.03 -11.36
C ARG A 762 11.35 -33.67 -11.66
N ASN A 763 12.20 -34.66 -11.50
CA ASN A 763 13.61 -34.67 -11.87
C ASN A 763 13.89 -36.14 -12.18
N THR A 764 13.92 -36.47 -13.47
CA THR A 764 13.76 -37.83 -13.99
C THR A 764 15.04 -38.64 -13.80
N ASP A 765 16.19 -38.09 -14.15
CA ASP A 765 17.50 -38.75 -14.01
C ASP A 765 18.11 -38.67 -12.59
N GLY A 766 17.55 -37.83 -11.70
CA GLY A 766 18.00 -37.68 -10.31
C GLY A 766 19.14 -36.68 -10.07
N ASP A 767 19.46 -35.81 -11.03
CA ASP A 767 20.58 -34.87 -10.97
C ASP A 767 20.27 -33.57 -10.17
N ASN A 768 20.79 -32.38 -10.55
CA ASN A 768 20.40 -31.11 -9.92
C ASN A 768 19.55 -30.17 -10.80
N SER A 769 19.18 -30.60 -12.00
CA SER A 769 18.34 -29.89 -12.97
C SER A 769 16.98 -30.59 -13.06
N PRO A 770 15.92 -30.06 -12.42
CA PRO A 770 14.58 -30.61 -12.61
C PRO A 770 14.14 -30.53 -14.08
N ASP A 771 13.26 -31.45 -14.51
CA ASP A 771 12.91 -31.65 -15.94
C ASP A 771 12.61 -30.35 -16.70
N TYR A 772 11.83 -29.43 -16.12
CA TYR A 772 11.48 -28.13 -16.72
C TYR A 772 12.66 -27.15 -16.95
N ARG A 773 13.89 -27.58 -16.63
CA ARG A 773 15.13 -26.81 -16.77
C ARG A 773 16.27 -27.67 -17.33
N ASP A 774 15.92 -28.81 -17.93
CA ASP A 774 16.83 -29.85 -18.34
C ASP A 774 16.58 -30.20 -19.81
N LEU A 775 17.56 -29.93 -20.68
CA LEU A 775 17.42 -30.20 -22.11
C LEU A 775 17.55 -31.70 -22.49
N ASP A 776 17.81 -32.59 -21.54
CA ASP A 776 18.00 -34.04 -21.67
C ASP A 776 17.53 -34.75 -20.38
N SER A 777 16.20 -34.70 -20.11
CA SER A 777 15.58 -35.06 -18.82
C SER A 777 15.86 -36.49 -18.32
N ASP A 778 16.00 -37.46 -19.23
CA ASP A 778 16.38 -38.83 -18.88
C ASP A 778 17.88 -39.12 -19.02
N ASN A 779 18.63 -38.13 -19.54
CA ASN A 779 20.08 -38.08 -19.63
C ASN A 779 20.65 -39.28 -20.41
N ASP A 780 19.96 -39.64 -21.47
CA ASP A 780 20.34 -40.69 -22.40
C ASP A 780 21.23 -40.15 -23.55
N GLY A 781 21.42 -38.83 -23.62
CA GLY A 781 22.26 -38.16 -24.59
C GLY A 781 21.57 -37.86 -25.93
N ILE A 782 20.25 -38.05 -26.03
CA ILE A 782 19.41 -37.37 -27.01
C ILE A 782 18.98 -36.05 -26.33
N LYS A 783 17.89 -35.40 -26.72
CA LYS A 783 17.53 -34.06 -26.20
C LYS A 783 16.03 -33.99 -26.27
N ASP A 784 15.43 -33.36 -25.29
CA ASP A 784 13.98 -33.39 -25.10
C ASP A 784 13.23 -32.80 -26.30
N LEU A 785 13.68 -31.66 -26.85
CA LEU A 785 13.18 -31.10 -28.10
C LEU A 785 13.22 -32.10 -29.29
N THR A 786 14.24 -32.95 -29.36
CA THR A 786 14.39 -33.95 -30.43
C THR A 786 13.42 -35.13 -30.23
N GLU A 787 13.18 -35.53 -28.99
CA GLU A 787 12.38 -36.70 -28.62
C GLU A 787 10.90 -36.44 -28.47
N SER A 788 10.54 -35.24 -28.03
CA SER A 788 9.17 -34.73 -27.93
C SER A 788 8.39 -34.94 -29.24
N GLY A 789 9.10 -34.88 -30.36
CA GLY A 789 8.55 -34.99 -31.72
C GLY A 789 7.75 -33.76 -32.12
N ILE A 790 7.98 -32.62 -31.46
CA ILE A 790 7.36 -31.33 -31.78
C ILE A 790 7.73 -30.94 -33.21
N THR A 791 6.72 -30.83 -34.07
CA THR A 791 6.94 -30.51 -35.48
C THR A 791 6.81 -29.01 -35.72
N GLY A 792 7.85 -28.40 -36.27
CA GLY A 792 7.81 -26.98 -36.68
C GLY A 792 8.61 -26.06 -35.78
N ALA A 793 9.09 -26.56 -34.64
CA ALA A 793 10.10 -25.91 -33.82
C ALA A 793 11.29 -25.46 -34.69
N THR A 794 11.71 -24.23 -34.49
CA THR A 794 12.86 -23.66 -35.18
C THR A 794 14.09 -23.82 -34.32
N ASP A 795 14.81 -24.93 -34.45
CA ASP A 795 16.14 -25.09 -33.85
C ASP A 795 17.17 -25.08 -35.00
N ALA A 796 17.76 -23.91 -35.28
CA ALA A 796 18.57 -23.69 -36.46
C ALA A 796 20.05 -24.08 -36.28
N ASN A 797 20.51 -24.14 -35.05
CA ASN A 797 21.86 -24.52 -34.60
C ASN A 797 21.91 -25.95 -34.05
N ASN A 798 20.76 -26.62 -33.93
CA ASN A 798 20.59 -27.97 -33.39
C ASN A 798 21.11 -28.07 -31.95
N ASP A 799 20.88 -27.03 -31.14
CA ASP A 799 21.38 -26.95 -29.77
C ASP A 799 20.40 -27.48 -28.71
N GLY A 800 19.18 -27.85 -29.09
CA GLY A 800 18.16 -28.34 -28.17
C GLY A 800 17.21 -27.25 -27.70
N VAL A 801 17.54 -25.98 -27.97
CA VAL A 801 16.74 -24.83 -27.58
C VAL A 801 15.98 -24.32 -28.81
N VAL A 802 14.72 -23.94 -28.62
CA VAL A 802 13.91 -23.35 -29.67
C VAL A 802 14.39 -21.93 -29.96
N ASP A 803 14.86 -21.67 -31.18
CA ASP A 803 15.23 -20.34 -31.64
C ASP A 803 13.99 -19.53 -32.05
N GLY A 804 13.90 -18.28 -31.61
CA GLY A 804 12.87 -17.42 -32.16
C GLY A 804 12.71 -16.09 -31.46
N PRO A 805 11.83 -15.22 -32.00
CA PRO A 805 11.12 -14.27 -31.16
C PRO A 805 10.09 -15.00 -30.27
N ASP A 806 9.74 -14.31 -29.20
CA ASP A 806 8.54 -14.49 -28.38
C ASP A 806 7.80 -13.13 -28.44
N ALA A 807 6.54 -13.15 -28.86
CA ALA A 807 5.79 -11.96 -29.26
C ALA A 807 4.94 -11.34 -28.14
N ASP A 808 4.39 -12.16 -27.26
CA ASP A 808 3.60 -11.77 -26.09
C ASP A 808 4.38 -11.86 -24.78
N GLY A 809 5.54 -12.51 -24.76
CA GLY A 809 6.45 -12.50 -23.63
C GLY A 809 6.11 -13.54 -22.57
N ASP A 810 5.52 -14.67 -22.97
CA ASP A 810 5.09 -15.75 -22.08
C ASP A 810 6.14 -16.85 -21.87
N GLY A 811 7.33 -16.69 -22.47
CA GLY A 811 8.42 -17.65 -22.42
C GLY A 811 8.42 -18.65 -23.57
N ILE A 812 7.28 -18.88 -24.23
CA ILE A 812 7.12 -19.84 -25.31
C ILE A 812 7.45 -19.20 -26.66
N ARG A 813 8.41 -19.74 -27.43
CA ARG A 813 8.74 -19.15 -28.75
C ARG A 813 7.61 -19.26 -29.76
N ASP A 814 7.46 -18.23 -30.62
CA ASP A 814 6.54 -18.16 -31.78
C ASP A 814 6.50 -19.44 -32.67
N SER A 815 7.57 -20.24 -32.69
CA SER A 815 7.65 -21.44 -33.54
C SER A 815 7.00 -22.69 -32.94
N VAL A 816 6.82 -22.70 -31.62
CA VAL A 816 6.14 -23.74 -30.83
C VAL A 816 4.90 -23.19 -30.11
N ASP A 817 4.75 -21.88 -30.05
CA ASP A 817 3.52 -21.20 -29.67
C ASP A 817 2.45 -21.29 -30.79
N SER A 818 1.22 -21.53 -30.36
CA SER A 818 0.04 -21.63 -31.21
C SER A 818 -0.76 -20.32 -31.32
N ASP A 819 -0.53 -19.33 -30.45
CA ASP A 819 -1.19 -18.01 -30.49
C ASP A 819 -0.30 -16.88 -29.94
N ASP A 820 0.60 -16.33 -30.77
CA ASP A 820 1.61 -15.29 -30.46
C ASP A 820 1.08 -13.87 -30.10
N VAL A 821 -0.05 -13.81 -29.39
CA VAL A 821 -0.69 -12.60 -28.84
C VAL A 821 -1.39 -12.81 -27.50
N ILE A 822 -1.46 -14.04 -26.96
CA ILE A 822 -2.11 -14.38 -25.70
C ILE A 822 -1.13 -15.23 -24.90
N PHE A 823 -0.90 -14.85 -23.64
CA PHE A 823 -0.14 -15.64 -22.67
C PHE A 823 -0.62 -17.10 -22.60
N GLY A 824 0.32 -18.02 -22.76
CA GLY A 824 0.10 -19.45 -22.92
C GLY A 824 -0.09 -19.88 -24.37
N SER A 825 0.24 -21.14 -24.69
CA SER A 825 0.11 -21.71 -26.04
C SER A 825 -1.07 -22.68 -26.17
N PRO A 826 -2.31 -22.21 -26.48
CA PRO A 826 -3.51 -23.02 -26.43
C PRO A 826 -3.57 -24.13 -27.50
N GLY A 827 -3.35 -25.37 -27.07
CA GLY A 827 -3.53 -26.52 -27.95
C GLY A 827 -2.98 -27.80 -27.35
N VAL A 828 -3.48 -28.94 -27.82
CA VAL A 828 -2.90 -30.22 -27.39
C VAL A 828 -1.58 -30.43 -28.14
N VAL A 829 -0.46 -30.20 -27.45
CA VAL A 829 0.83 -30.77 -27.84
C VAL A 829 0.75 -32.27 -27.53
N VAL A 830 0.91 -33.09 -28.56
CA VAL A 830 0.98 -34.55 -28.38
C VAL A 830 2.46 -34.89 -28.37
N LEU A 831 3.02 -35.05 -27.16
CA LEU A 831 4.36 -35.57 -26.98
C LEU A 831 4.40 -37.01 -27.51
N THR A 832 5.49 -37.34 -28.17
CA THR A 832 5.66 -38.64 -28.82
C THR A 832 5.90 -39.72 -27.78
N ASP A 833 5.17 -40.82 -27.92
CA ASP A 833 5.28 -42.05 -27.13
C ASP A 833 5.24 -43.18 -28.16
N THR A 834 6.42 -43.70 -28.51
CA THR A 834 6.64 -44.52 -29.70
C THR A 834 6.10 -45.93 -29.53
N ASP A 835 6.28 -46.51 -28.35
CA ASP A 835 5.83 -47.86 -28.02
C ASP A 835 4.43 -47.90 -27.36
N SER A 836 3.89 -46.74 -26.98
CA SER A 836 2.60 -46.54 -26.32
C SER A 836 2.50 -47.10 -24.90
N ASP A 837 3.57 -47.04 -24.12
CA ASP A 837 3.63 -47.54 -22.74
C ASP A 837 3.27 -46.50 -21.66
N THR A 838 3.00 -45.26 -22.07
CA THR A 838 2.67 -44.06 -21.26
C THR A 838 3.84 -43.25 -20.70
N VAL A 839 5.09 -43.66 -20.96
CA VAL A 839 6.28 -42.82 -20.80
C VAL A 839 6.54 -42.15 -22.15
N PRO A 840 6.50 -40.80 -22.23
CA PRO A 840 6.90 -40.11 -23.46
C PRO A 840 8.38 -40.32 -23.75
N ASN A 841 8.78 -40.30 -25.03
CA ASN A 841 10.14 -40.60 -25.46
C ASN A 841 11.24 -39.79 -24.72
N TYR A 842 11.01 -38.51 -24.42
CA TYR A 842 12.00 -37.66 -23.73
C TYR A 842 12.24 -38.04 -22.25
N LEU A 843 11.52 -39.05 -21.74
CA LEU A 843 11.65 -39.58 -20.40
C LEU A 843 11.88 -41.12 -20.42
N ASP A 844 12.08 -41.70 -21.61
CA ASP A 844 12.06 -43.13 -21.87
C ASP A 844 13.44 -43.61 -22.33
N LEU A 845 14.06 -44.50 -21.55
CA LEU A 845 15.40 -44.99 -21.88
C LEU A 845 15.44 -46.02 -23.02
N ASP A 846 14.31 -46.47 -23.56
CA ASP A 846 14.14 -47.47 -24.64
C ASP A 846 12.84 -47.16 -25.42
N SER A 847 12.80 -46.01 -26.10
CA SER A 847 11.59 -45.41 -26.70
C SER A 847 10.77 -46.35 -27.58
N ASP A 848 11.40 -47.24 -28.35
CA ASP A 848 10.70 -48.21 -29.20
C ASP A 848 10.54 -49.61 -28.58
N ASN A 849 11.08 -49.76 -27.36
CA ASN A 849 10.99 -50.90 -26.47
C ASN A 849 11.41 -52.20 -27.14
N ASP A 850 12.49 -52.13 -27.91
CA ASP A 850 13.12 -53.27 -28.55
C ASP A 850 14.19 -53.94 -27.65
N GLY A 851 14.48 -53.37 -26.49
CA GLY A 851 15.45 -53.89 -25.54
C GLY A 851 16.89 -53.43 -25.80
N ILE A 852 17.09 -52.42 -26.65
CA ILE A 852 18.32 -51.65 -26.79
C ILE A 852 18.04 -50.21 -26.35
N LYS A 853 18.71 -49.76 -25.30
CA LYS A 853 18.52 -48.39 -24.78
C LYS A 853 18.93 -47.31 -25.78
N ASP A 854 18.22 -46.20 -25.76
CA ASP A 854 18.30 -45.08 -26.71
C ASP A 854 19.71 -44.47 -26.77
N LEU A 855 20.38 -44.30 -25.62
CA LEU A 855 21.81 -43.95 -25.50
C LEU A 855 22.74 -44.79 -26.39
N TYR A 856 22.47 -46.09 -26.56
CA TYR A 856 23.30 -46.96 -27.40
C TYR A 856 22.94 -46.92 -28.88
N GLU A 857 21.74 -46.45 -29.18
CA GLU A 857 21.12 -46.41 -30.50
C GLU A 857 21.47 -45.11 -31.23
N SER A 858 21.44 -44.00 -30.48
CA SER A 858 21.69 -42.62 -30.89
C SER A 858 23.00 -42.44 -31.66
N GLY A 859 24.02 -43.28 -31.38
CA GLY A 859 25.22 -43.47 -32.21
C GLY A 859 26.28 -42.35 -32.15
N GLN A 860 25.99 -41.27 -31.45
CA GLN A 860 26.72 -40.86 -30.26
C GLN A 860 27.93 -41.83 -29.94
N THR A 861 29.17 -41.32 -29.78
CA THR A 861 30.32 -42.11 -29.26
C THR A 861 31.17 -41.37 -28.22
N GLY A 862 31.60 -42.05 -27.17
CA GLY A 862 32.56 -41.50 -26.21
C GLY A 862 32.00 -41.22 -24.81
N PHE A 863 30.75 -41.60 -24.57
CA PHE A 863 30.03 -41.43 -23.32
C PHE A 863 30.69 -42.08 -22.14
N ALA A 864 30.48 -41.43 -21.00
CA ALA A 864 30.69 -42.00 -19.70
C ALA A 864 29.38 -42.67 -19.27
N ASP A 865 29.13 -43.90 -19.71
CA ASP A 865 28.15 -44.80 -19.08
C ASP A 865 28.93 -46.02 -18.60
N THR A 866 29.47 -45.92 -17.38
CA THR A 866 30.42 -46.90 -16.87
C THR A 866 29.73 -48.14 -16.32
N ASP A 867 28.52 -47.99 -15.79
CA ASP A 867 27.76 -49.09 -15.20
C ASP A 867 26.79 -49.75 -16.17
N GLY A 868 26.53 -49.14 -17.32
CA GLY A 868 25.75 -49.69 -18.42
C GLY A 868 24.25 -49.57 -18.17
N ASN A 869 23.81 -48.52 -17.49
CA ASN A 869 22.42 -48.34 -17.10
C ASN A 869 21.60 -47.54 -18.10
N GLY A 870 22.18 -47.07 -19.21
CA GLY A 870 21.49 -46.29 -20.24
C GLY A 870 21.40 -44.80 -19.94
N VAL A 871 21.87 -44.38 -18.76
CA VAL A 871 21.92 -42.98 -18.34
C VAL A 871 23.39 -42.57 -18.30
N LEU A 872 23.69 -41.34 -18.71
CA LEU A 872 25.06 -40.82 -18.63
C LEU A 872 25.49 -40.66 -17.17
N ASP A 873 26.75 -41.02 -16.86
CA ASP A 873 27.34 -40.94 -15.52
C ASP A 873 27.43 -39.47 -15.06
N THR A 874 26.58 -39.05 -14.12
CA THR A 874 26.58 -37.69 -13.55
C THR A 874 27.64 -37.48 -12.44
N GLY A 875 28.14 -36.24 -12.28
CA GLY A 875 29.08 -35.87 -11.23
C GLY A 875 29.53 -34.39 -11.21
N ALA A 876 30.28 -33.98 -10.18
CA ALA A 876 30.74 -32.58 -10.11
C ALA A 876 31.68 -32.21 -11.28
N GLY A 877 31.26 -31.25 -12.11
CA GLY A 877 31.97 -30.81 -13.33
C GLY A 877 31.80 -31.76 -14.51
N THR A 878 30.71 -32.53 -14.56
CA THR A 878 30.28 -33.28 -15.74
C THR A 878 29.27 -32.51 -16.59
N ASP A 879 28.76 -31.38 -16.10
CA ASP A 879 27.94 -30.39 -16.78
C ASP A 879 28.41 -29.02 -16.22
N ASP A 880 28.96 -28.16 -17.08
CA ASP A 880 29.67 -26.93 -16.67
C ASP A 880 28.76 -25.67 -16.67
N ASP A 881 27.69 -25.69 -17.43
CA ASP A 881 26.65 -24.67 -17.63
C ASP A 881 25.35 -24.96 -16.86
N ASN A 882 25.09 -26.22 -16.49
CA ASN A 882 23.86 -26.69 -15.86
C ASN A 882 22.65 -26.58 -16.81
N ASP A 883 22.81 -27.03 -18.05
CA ASP A 883 21.74 -27.12 -19.06
C ASP A 883 21.16 -28.53 -19.19
N GLY A 884 21.58 -29.46 -18.31
CA GLY A 884 21.16 -30.86 -18.34
C GLY A 884 22.05 -31.76 -19.21
N ILE A 885 22.70 -31.17 -20.22
CA ILE A 885 23.50 -31.89 -21.18
C ILE A 885 24.92 -32.14 -20.62
N GLN A 886 25.29 -33.41 -20.45
CA GLN A 886 26.61 -33.71 -19.91
C GLN A 886 27.74 -33.30 -20.88
N ASN A 887 28.84 -32.73 -20.39
CA ASN A 887 30.12 -32.40 -21.07
C ASN A 887 30.70 -33.54 -21.96
N SER A 888 30.23 -34.78 -21.78
CA SER A 888 30.64 -35.91 -22.62
C SER A 888 29.92 -35.96 -23.98
N VAL A 889 28.75 -35.32 -24.06
CA VAL A 889 27.85 -35.21 -25.22
C VAL A 889 27.62 -33.76 -25.64
N ASP A 890 27.90 -32.83 -24.75
CA ASP A 890 27.94 -31.41 -25.04
C ASP A 890 29.16 -31.05 -25.92
N THR A 891 28.91 -30.17 -26.88
CA THR A 891 29.91 -29.63 -27.80
C THR A 891 30.44 -28.26 -27.36
N GLU A 892 29.77 -27.55 -26.44
CA GLU A 892 30.13 -26.20 -25.98
C GLU A 892 30.27 -25.97 -24.45
N ASP A 893 30.31 -26.98 -23.58
CA ASP A 893 30.67 -27.06 -22.12
C ASP A 893 30.54 -25.75 -21.28
N GLY A 894 29.59 -24.85 -21.51
CA GLY A 894 29.59 -23.53 -20.85
C GLY A 894 28.77 -22.46 -21.57
N THR A 895 27.93 -22.88 -22.50
CA THR A 895 26.84 -22.11 -23.10
C THR A 895 25.63 -23.03 -23.13
N PHE A 896 24.52 -22.61 -22.54
CA PHE A 896 23.26 -23.34 -22.53
C PHE A 896 22.90 -23.83 -23.95
N GLY A 897 22.64 -25.14 -24.08
CA GLY A 897 22.44 -25.86 -25.33
C GLY A 897 23.73 -26.41 -25.94
N SER A 898 23.60 -27.50 -26.73
CA SER A 898 24.75 -28.17 -27.38
C SER A 898 24.73 -28.06 -28.92
N PRO A 899 25.29 -26.97 -29.52
CA PRO A 899 25.13 -26.68 -30.94
C PRO A 899 25.88 -27.62 -31.89
N GLY A 900 25.14 -28.18 -32.85
CA GLY A 900 25.70 -28.99 -33.92
C GLY A 900 26.14 -30.38 -33.45
N GLY A 901 25.41 -30.95 -32.49
CA GLY A 901 25.53 -32.32 -32.02
C GLY A 901 25.59 -33.37 -33.16
N PRO A 902 26.17 -34.56 -32.90
CA PRO A 902 26.24 -35.61 -33.90
C PRO A 902 24.83 -35.96 -34.40
N ALA A 903 24.65 -36.01 -35.72
CA ALA A 903 23.38 -36.46 -36.28
C ALA A 903 23.03 -37.84 -35.73
N LEU A 904 21.80 -37.98 -35.23
CA LEU A 904 21.25 -39.24 -34.76
C LEU A 904 21.47 -40.33 -35.80
N LYS A 905 21.89 -41.50 -35.31
CA LYS A 905 22.24 -42.62 -36.18
C LYS A 905 20.98 -43.19 -36.84
N ASP A 906 21.04 -43.28 -38.16
CA ASP A 906 20.06 -43.91 -39.03
C ASP A 906 20.84 -44.90 -39.91
N THR A 907 20.80 -46.17 -39.52
CA THR A 907 21.72 -47.21 -40.02
C THR A 907 21.35 -47.66 -41.45
N ASP A 908 20.07 -47.69 -41.80
CA ASP A 908 19.59 -48.09 -43.12
C ASP A 908 19.24 -46.90 -44.06
N SER A 909 19.26 -45.68 -43.51
CA SER A 909 18.96 -44.40 -44.18
C SER A 909 17.51 -44.24 -44.63
N ASP A 910 16.54 -44.77 -43.86
CA ASP A 910 15.12 -44.68 -44.15
C ASP A 910 14.38 -43.49 -43.50
N THR A 911 15.11 -42.65 -42.76
CA THR A 911 14.68 -41.46 -42.02
C THR A 911 14.04 -41.70 -40.66
N VAL A 912 13.90 -42.95 -40.22
CA VAL A 912 13.63 -43.27 -38.82
C VAL A 912 14.98 -43.43 -38.10
N PRO A 913 15.27 -42.62 -37.08
CA PRO A 913 16.44 -42.84 -36.25
C PRO A 913 16.41 -44.21 -35.59
N ASN A 914 17.59 -44.74 -35.30
CA ASN A 914 17.77 -46.06 -34.72
C ASN A 914 16.95 -46.32 -33.46
N TYR A 915 16.94 -45.37 -32.51
CA TYR A 915 16.22 -45.48 -31.23
C TYR A 915 14.67 -45.49 -31.38
N LEU A 916 14.18 -45.31 -32.61
CA LEU A 916 12.77 -45.37 -32.98
C LEU A 916 12.49 -46.45 -34.05
N ASP A 917 13.49 -47.25 -34.44
CA ASP A 917 13.42 -48.22 -35.53
C ASP A 917 13.73 -49.65 -35.07
N LEU A 918 12.64 -50.41 -34.88
CA LEU A 918 12.61 -51.84 -34.60
C LEU A 918 13.38 -52.77 -35.59
N ASP A 919 13.85 -52.31 -36.75
CA ASP A 919 14.73 -53.04 -37.68
C ASP A 919 15.76 -52.08 -38.30
N SER A 920 16.56 -51.46 -37.45
CA SER A 920 17.58 -50.44 -37.69
C SER A 920 18.49 -50.69 -38.90
N ASP A 921 18.85 -51.95 -39.22
CA ASP A 921 19.68 -52.29 -40.38
C ASP A 921 18.91 -52.89 -41.57
N ASN A 922 17.59 -53.01 -41.41
CA ASN A 922 16.58 -53.46 -42.36
C ASN A 922 16.95 -54.79 -43.03
N ASP A 923 17.55 -55.69 -42.25
CA ASP A 923 17.94 -57.02 -42.70
C ASP A 923 16.80 -58.05 -42.56
N GLY A 924 15.72 -57.66 -41.89
CA GLY A 924 14.52 -58.46 -41.65
C GLY A 924 14.55 -59.28 -40.36
N ILE A 925 15.53 -59.04 -39.49
CA ILE A 925 15.56 -59.45 -38.09
C ILE A 925 15.26 -58.20 -37.26
N LYS A 926 14.30 -58.29 -36.35
CA LYS A 926 13.97 -57.19 -35.45
C LYS A 926 15.06 -57.00 -34.40
N ASP A 927 15.34 -55.75 -34.03
CA ASP A 927 16.43 -55.40 -33.11
C ASP A 927 16.32 -56.07 -31.74
N LEU A 928 15.10 -56.30 -31.22
CA LEU A 928 14.86 -57.17 -30.05
C LEU A 928 15.46 -58.58 -30.15
N TYR A 929 15.61 -59.13 -31.35
CA TYR A 929 16.23 -60.43 -31.57
C TYR A 929 17.75 -60.35 -31.73
N GLU A 930 18.31 -59.14 -31.69
CA GLU A 930 19.72 -58.78 -31.78
C GLU A 930 20.26 -58.11 -30.51
N SER A 931 19.38 -57.51 -29.71
CA SER A 931 19.62 -56.80 -28.44
C SER A 931 20.27 -57.67 -27.36
N GLY A 932 20.20 -58.99 -27.51
CA GLY A 932 20.78 -59.92 -26.55
C GLY A 932 19.88 -60.21 -25.36
N VAL A 933 18.65 -59.68 -25.35
CA VAL A 933 17.57 -60.07 -24.41
C VAL A 933 17.44 -61.61 -24.39
N PRO A 934 17.38 -62.28 -23.22
CA PRO A 934 17.41 -63.72 -23.15
C PRO A 934 16.01 -64.26 -23.46
N ASN A 935 15.89 -64.99 -24.57
CA ASN A 935 14.63 -65.60 -25.01
C ASN A 935 13.56 -64.55 -25.36
N PRO A 936 13.82 -63.69 -26.38
CA PRO A 936 12.99 -62.52 -26.72
C PRO A 936 11.53 -62.89 -27.03
N GLY A 937 11.27 -64.02 -27.69
CA GLY A 937 9.89 -64.48 -27.95
C GLY A 937 9.08 -64.93 -26.71
N ALA A 938 9.59 -64.74 -25.49
CA ALA A 938 8.78 -64.82 -24.26
C ALA A 938 8.31 -63.47 -23.73
N VAL A 939 8.95 -62.38 -24.15
CA VAL A 939 8.58 -61.00 -23.83
C VAL A 939 7.90 -60.31 -25.03
N ASP A 940 8.17 -60.76 -26.26
CA ASP A 940 7.43 -60.41 -27.49
C ASP A 940 6.52 -61.60 -27.90
N THR A 941 5.28 -61.61 -27.42
CA THR A 941 4.36 -62.75 -27.65
C THR A 941 3.60 -62.67 -28.96
N ASP A 942 3.46 -61.49 -29.56
CA ASP A 942 2.77 -61.28 -30.83
C ASP A 942 3.73 -61.27 -32.04
N GLY A 943 5.04 -61.18 -31.80
CA GLY A 943 6.11 -61.23 -32.78
C GLY A 943 6.33 -59.92 -33.52
N ASN A 944 5.96 -58.77 -32.94
CA ASN A 944 6.02 -57.46 -33.59
C ASN A 944 7.40 -56.78 -33.48
N GLY A 945 8.27 -57.25 -32.59
CA GLY A 945 9.60 -56.70 -32.34
C GLY A 945 9.70 -55.78 -31.13
N VAL A 946 8.57 -55.43 -30.51
CA VAL A 946 8.41 -54.63 -29.30
C VAL A 946 8.21 -55.57 -28.12
N ILE A 947 8.78 -55.25 -26.97
CA ILE A 947 8.50 -55.96 -25.72
C ILE A 947 7.03 -55.69 -25.33
N ASP A 948 6.25 -56.75 -25.06
CA ASP A 948 4.83 -56.59 -24.73
C ASP A 948 4.68 -55.75 -23.45
N THR A 949 4.07 -54.56 -23.57
CA THR A 949 3.80 -53.59 -22.48
C THR A 949 3.37 -54.29 -21.19
N GLY A 950 4.11 -54.03 -20.12
CA GLY A 950 4.08 -54.71 -18.84
C GLY A 950 3.79 -53.78 -17.68
N ALA A 951 4.41 -54.06 -16.54
CA ALA A 951 4.51 -53.07 -15.48
C ALA A 951 5.86 -52.36 -15.68
N ASP A 952 5.89 -51.09 -15.31
CA ASP A 952 7.08 -50.27 -15.16
C ASP A 952 6.83 -49.48 -13.87
N THR A 953 7.60 -49.79 -12.83
CA THR A 953 7.34 -49.28 -11.47
C THR A 953 8.05 -47.96 -11.22
N ASP A 954 9.23 -47.79 -11.78
CA ASP A 954 10.12 -46.63 -11.70
C ASP A 954 9.91 -45.64 -12.84
N LYS A 955 9.21 -46.01 -13.91
CA LYS A 955 8.87 -45.17 -15.06
C LYS A 955 10.09 -44.73 -15.86
N ASP A 956 11.01 -45.66 -16.10
CA ASP A 956 12.19 -45.42 -16.95
C ASP A 956 12.01 -45.96 -18.37
N GLY A 957 10.78 -46.36 -18.74
CA GLY A 957 10.44 -46.92 -20.05
C GLY A 957 10.87 -48.39 -20.22
N VAL A 958 11.70 -48.91 -19.31
CA VAL A 958 12.20 -50.28 -19.37
C VAL A 958 11.28 -51.22 -18.56
N GLN A 959 10.52 -52.03 -19.28
CA GLN A 959 9.52 -52.92 -18.68
C GLN A 959 10.13 -53.92 -17.66
N THR A 960 9.45 -54.16 -16.53
CA THR A 960 9.87 -55.09 -15.44
C THR A 960 10.29 -56.50 -15.93
N SER A 961 9.84 -56.89 -17.11
CA SER A 961 10.15 -58.20 -17.71
C SER A 961 11.60 -58.33 -18.21
N VAL A 962 12.24 -57.20 -18.50
CA VAL A 962 13.61 -57.09 -19.00
C VAL A 962 14.50 -56.22 -18.12
N ASP A 963 13.91 -55.40 -17.24
CA ASP A 963 14.65 -54.60 -16.26
C ASP A 963 15.10 -55.45 -15.03
N SER A 964 16.36 -55.23 -14.63
CA SER A 964 17.03 -55.95 -13.55
C SER A 964 16.72 -55.40 -12.16
N ASN A 965 16.23 -54.15 -12.05
CA ASN A 965 15.83 -53.48 -10.83
C ASN A 965 14.77 -52.35 -11.03
N ASP A 966 13.52 -52.78 -11.21
CA ASP A 966 12.22 -52.05 -11.30
C ASP A 966 11.86 -51.13 -10.10
N ASN A 967 12.84 -50.48 -9.49
CA ASN A 967 12.66 -49.46 -8.46
C ASN A 967 13.77 -48.38 -8.53
N LEU A 968 14.54 -48.34 -9.61
CA LEU A 968 15.64 -47.45 -9.87
C LEU A 968 15.64 -47.07 -11.35
N PHE A 969 15.36 -45.80 -11.62
CA PHE A 969 15.53 -45.21 -12.95
C PHE A 969 16.93 -45.53 -13.50
N GLY A 970 16.98 -46.25 -14.61
CA GLY A 970 18.23 -46.76 -15.17
C GLY A 970 18.78 -47.95 -14.38
N SER A 971 18.49 -49.16 -14.86
CA SER A 971 19.04 -50.41 -14.35
C SER A 971 20.19 -50.94 -15.24
N THR A 972 21.20 -51.60 -14.64
CA THR A 972 22.32 -52.25 -15.38
C THR A 972 21.83 -53.50 -16.11
N ASP A 973 21.11 -53.28 -17.19
CA ASP A 973 20.59 -54.34 -18.04
C ASP A 973 21.67 -54.82 -19.02
N LEU A 974 21.37 -55.84 -19.81
CA LEU A 974 22.39 -56.67 -20.48
C LEU A 974 23.37 -55.86 -21.34
N ALA A 975 24.56 -55.60 -20.79
CA ALA A 975 25.77 -55.06 -21.43
C ALA A 975 25.69 -54.74 -22.94
N ALA A 976 25.62 -53.44 -23.27
CA ALA A 976 25.88 -52.80 -24.56
C ALA A 976 25.83 -53.76 -25.77
N PRO A 977 24.62 -54.09 -26.27
CA PRO A 977 24.51 -54.79 -27.52
C PRO A 977 25.04 -53.90 -28.65
N SER A 978 25.71 -54.53 -29.60
CA SER A 978 26.05 -53.89 -30.87
C SER A 978 25.07 -54.45 -31.89
N ILE A 979 24.29 -53.61 -32.57
CA ILE A 979 23.48 -53.99 -33.75
C ILE A 979 24.35 -54.88 -34.64
N ARG A 980 24.02 -56.18 -34.67
CA ARG A 980 24.94 -57.18 -35.21
C ARG A 980 24.71 -57.30 -36.69
N MET A 981 25.16 -56.32 -37.49
CA MET A 981 25.16 -56.38 -38.96
C MET A 981 25.33 -57.82 -39.44
N ALA A 982 24.24 -58.45 -39.88
CA ALA A 982 24.26 -59.88 -40.09
C ALA A 982 25.29 -60.18 -41.17
N THR A 983 26.36 -60.85 -40.76
CA THR A 983 27.31 -61.42 -41.71
C THR A 983 26.65 -62.63 -42.35
N THR A 984 25.77 -62.37 -43.33
CA THR A 984 25.28 -63.30 -44.35
C THR A 984 25.27 -64.77 -43.93
N TYR A 985 24.33 -65.17 -43.07
CA TYR A 985 24.01 -66.59 -42.95
C TYR A 985 23.07 -67.02 -44.09
N ARG A 986 23.65 -67.20 -45.28
CA ARG A 986 23.03 -68.08 -46.28
C ARG A 986 23.08 -69.51 -45.76
N MET A 987 21.95 -70.04 -45.30
CA MET A 987 21.53 -71.41 -45.65
C MET A 987 20.05 -71.69 -45.43
#